data_AF-A0A1L5BRR6-F1
#
_entry.id   AF-A0A1L5BRR6-F1
#
_cell.length_a   1.000
_cell.length_b   1.000
_cell.length_c   1.000
_cell.angle_alpha   90.00
_cell.angle_beta   90.00
_cell.angle_gamma   90.00
#
_symmetry.space_group_name_H-M   'P 1'
#
loop_
_entity.id
_entity.type
_entity.pdbx_description
1 polymer ?
#
loop_
_entity_poly.entity_id
_entity_poly.type
_entity_poly.pdbx_seq_one_letter_code
_entity_poly.pdbx_strand_id
1 'polypeptide(L)'
;MSHAQDGTAYLLTDWQVRANDTGYDSYYRFASKVIDRSGLEQGGRISVGFDPRIEDVAVNFVHIIRDGKTIDRTAEVQFSVVEREKDLNDGIISGNLQVISNLKDIRVGDIIDYATTRHVRTKLWPHHYFSSFTDRFSEPLGYRAIRILWPSAQPLTFKATNSAISFAAKDAGDMREWEWVGAQRPFEQGEGDVPAWYPQYGRVDISTMKSWSEVAQWAVNLYAGDDSLPADFEKRLVEIAKRWPKAEDRVTEVTRYIQDNIRYVGEEMGEGSYVPRRPALVLERGYGDCKDKSLLLAVALRRVGIDAVPALVSTSPGFDLPDRLPSPGMFDHVIVRVMLGGQPLWIDPTATHRGGRGLGIVPSNLGYALPIRAGQAGLEEMKGFDRLAGTMDVTEQFAVDEKAPTALTLRVETRYSDSLADWMRSRVATRGMPNVARGNLEFYQKRFAGLTESKPLEVQDDRDANRVVMIENYALAKADFDKDKTLSDLNTNAYAVSDILPGRQAGLRKQPLSLPTAISRTHVIEVKAKDRAPWSPDDIDMQAGDIHFYRQSTQSGDTVRMVYKLSSGSQNMVPAEDAEAVYAISDKIAEESGLRFFLDKSPKPSKPSLAADMEALAPYRDDVQKAGTLMTKGDQASFVEALSILNQLSEKVERPSKGAGLVDGMKGVLLASLNRAAPAKAALLSSMEQYQGSPDMIRMLAGLQINALEYAPLFETLKVAVQYQPSVVATLDQDWVRYLSSHMRALPPTEREEKHDELCVLLASGQWRMQPRTLEGNGMLECAIKAHLKRNQPAEARALLAQHPSADTLAKLAVDKRYQALWPDLEPLSASGFRNSIEEEVKEAAEAAKQAPDDFGAATRYVRALRVAGKADQAVTAGKVLAGKKDRIEASGDPAFWFVNEYAYALAESGQVDQAIAQMDGLLALGVDTYPSLVSQVINRAEMLNHWGRSNLALTAFDEAETKYAQHASLYGKMWIWAGKACALREMKRDAEAKAWDDRLQEKPEENVSAVTMAAACRDDRIAIEAQLLSRMADPDKRDDVLGGFVRFEGSEKPSPFDLKLRRVMDTARSAPTVQEKLKEYGRSVTFAGTRAYWGEY
;
A
#
# COMPACT_ATOMS: atom_id res chain seq x y z
N MET A 1 18.18 -6.74 28.21
CA MET A 1 17.56 -5.41 28.47
C MET A 1 17.64 -4.48 27.25
N SER A 2 18.66 -4.56 26.40
CA SER A 2 18.81 -3.77 25.15
C SER A 2 17.79 -4.06 24.04
N HIS A 3 16.77 -4.87 24.31
CA HIS A 3 15.77 -5.33 23.34
C HIS A 3 14.33 -5.00 23.75
N ALA A 4 14.15 -4.18 24.79
CA ALA A 4 12.82 -3.73 25.21
C ALA A 4 12.23 -2.80 24.15
N GLN A 5 11.06 -3.12 23.60
CA GLN A 5 10.45 -2.33 22.51
C GLN A 5 9.48 -1.27 23.04
N ASP A 6 8.79 -1.53 24.15
CA ASP A 6 7.81 -0.63 24.76
C ASP A 6 8.38 0.26 25.90
N GLY A 7 9.71 0.38 25.96
CA GLY A 7 10.41 1.19 26.98
C GLY A 7 10.34 0.64 28.41
N THR A 8 9.82 -0.59 28.61
CA THR A 8 9.89 -1.33 29.89
C THR A 8 10.49 -2.72 29.71
N ALA A 9 11.18 -3.25 30.72
CA ALA A 9 11.74 -4.60 30.72
C ALA A 9 11.22 -5.42 31.90
N TYR A 10 10.73 -6.63 31.65
CA TYR A 10 10.10 -7.46 32.69
C TYR A 10 11.18 -8.21 33.48
N LEU A 11 11.20 -7.98 34.79
CA LEU A 11 12.19 -8.59 35.68
C LEU A 11 11.65 -9.84 36.37
N LEU A 12 10.39 -9.79 36.82
CA LEU A 12 9.76 -10.86 37.57
C LEU A 12 8.28 -10.97 37.23
N THR A 13 7.83 -12.20 37.02
CA THR A 13 6.43 -12.61 37.19
C THR A 13 6.41 -13.76 38.19
N ASP A 14 5.65 -13.63 39.27
CA ASP A 14 5.47 -14.68 40.27
C ASP A 14 3.98 -14.89 40.48
N TRP A 15 3.49 -16.05 40.05
CA TRP A 15 2.09 -16.41 40.09
C TRP A 15 1.87 -17.61 41.00
N GLN A 16 1.10 -17.42 42.05
CA GLN A 16 0.82 -18.47 43.02
C GLN A 16 -0.67 -18.67 43.19
N VAL A 17 -1.10 -19.91 43.18
CA VAL A 17 -2.52 -20.29 43.33
C VAL A 17 -2.66 -21.28 44.46
N ARG A 18 -3.63 -21.04 45.34
CA ARG A 18 -3.95 -21.94 46.44
C ARG A 18 -5.46 -22.14 46.54
N ALA A 19 -5.92 -23.38 46.48
CA ALA A 19 -7.30 -23.71 46.77
C ALA A 19 -7.67 -23.42 48.23
N ASN A 20 -8.93 -23.01 48.44
CA ASN A 20 -9.56 -22.83 49.74
C ASN A 20 -10.98 -23.43 49.72
N ASP A 21 -11.68 -23.44 50.85
CA ASP A 21 -12.97 -24.11 51.01
C ASP A 21 -14.08 -23.55 50.08
N THR A 22 -13.93 -22.32 49.60
CA THR A 22 -14.94 -21.59 48.82
C THR A 22 -14.53 -21.32 47.36
N GLY A 23 -13.35 -21.76 46.95
CA GLY A 23 -12.74 -21.46 45.65
C GLY A 23 -11.21 -21.48 45.73
N TYR A 24 -10.56 -20.36 45.41
CA TYR A 24 -9.09 -20.26 45.47
C TYR A 24 -8.60 -18.83 45.62
N ASP A 25 -7.37 -18.69 46.12
CA ASP A 25 -6.63 -17.43 46.13
C ASP A 25 -5.57 -17.46 45.03
N SER A 26 -5.47 -16.38 44.24
CA SER A 26 -4.46 -16.19 43.21
C SER A 26 -3.62 -14.96 43.53
N TYR A 27 -2.41 -15.19 44.01
CA TYR A 27 -1.39 -14.17 44.22
C TYR A 27 -0.59 -13.93 42.93
N TYR A 28 -0.35 -12.67 42.59
CA TYR A 28 0.47 -12.28 41.46
C TYR A 28 1.39 -11.11 41.82
N ARG A 29 2.70 -11.30 41.68
CA ARG A 29 3.71 -10.25 41.79
C ARG A 29 4.36 -9.98 40.45
N PHE A 30 4.52 -8.69 40.15
CA PHE A 30 5.11 -8.21 38.92
C PHE A 30 6.18 -7.17 39.22
N ALA A 31 7.37 -7.36 38.65
CA ALA A 31 8.42 -6.36 38.67
C ALA A 31 8.89 -6.01 37.26
N SER A 32 8.91 -4.71 36.92
CA SER A 32 9.35 -4.21 35.61
C SER A 32 10.24 -2.97 35.77
N LYS A 33 11.29 -2.87 34.96
CA LYS A 33 12.16 -1.69 34.91
C LYS A 33 11.74 -0.75 33.81
N VAL A 34 11.62 0.54 34.09
CA VAL A 34 11.47 1.60 33.08
C VAL A 34 12.84 1.85 32.43
N ILE A 35 12.92 1.65 31.12
CA ILE A 35 14.17 1.73 30.35
C ILE A 35 14.35 3.10 29.69
N ASP A 36 13.27 3.71 29.22
CA ASP A 36 13.29 5.03 28.57
C ASP A 36 11.95 5.79 28.77
N ARG A 37 11.81 6.95 28.10
CA ARG A 37 10.64 7.84 28.24
C ARG A 37 9.33 7.18 27.79
N SER A 38 9.36 6.32 26.78
CA SER A 38 8.15 5.65 26.26
C SER A 38 7.53 4.72 27.31
N GLY A 39 8.37 4.08 28.12
CA GLY A 39 7.94 3.20 29.22
C GLY A 39 7.37 3.91 30.44
N LEU A 40 7.48 5.25 30.55
CA LEU A 40 6.94 5.98 31.72
C LEU A 40 5.42 5.91 31.81
N GLU A 41 4.71 5.90 30.67
CA GLU A 41 3.24 5.84 30.69
C GLU A 41 2.76 4.46 31.19
N GLN A 42 3.44 3.39 30.77
CA GLN A 42 3.13 2.02 31.21
C GLN A 42 3.58 1.78 32.66
N GLY A 43 4.82 2.13 32.99
CA GLY A 43 5.38 1.99 34.34
C GLY A 43 4.72 2.89 35.38
N GLY A 44 4.10 4.00 34.94
CA GLY A 44 3.37 4.94 35.78
C GLY A 44 1.99 4.47 36.22
N ARG A 45 1.47 3.34 35.73
CA ARG A 45 0.08 2.93 35.98
C ARG A 45 -0.04 1.49 36.47
N ILE A 46 -0.73 1.29 37.58
CA ILE A 46 -1.21 -0.02 38.03
C ILE A 46 -2.67 -0.16 37.61
N SER A 47 -3.00 -1.28 36.97
CA SER A 47 -4.38 -1.57 36.61
C SER A 47 -4.73 -3.05 36.72
N VAL A 48 -5.84 -3.35 37.39
CA VAL A 48 -6.31 -4.71 37.67
C VAL A 48 -7.82 -4.77 37.48
N GLY A 49 -8.31 -5.55 36.50
CA GLY A 49 -9.75 -5.77 36.28
C GLY A 49 -10.25 -7.02 37.00
N PHE A 50 -11.47 -7.03 37.54
CA PHE A 50 -12.06 -8.16 38.28
C PHE A 50 -13.60 -8.14 38.21
N ASP A 51 -14.24 -9.31 38.41
CA ASP A 51 -15.70 -9.40 38.58
C ASP A 51 -16.03 -9.30 40.09
N PRO A 52 -16.62 -8.19 40.56
CA PRO A 52 -16.88 -7.98 41.99
C PRO A 52 -17.90 -8.97 42.60
N ARG A 53 -18.57 -9.79 41.80
CA ARG A 53 -19.56 -10.76 42.29
C ARG A 53 -18.93 -12.07 42.74
N ILE A 54 -17.78 -12.42 42.16
CA ILE A 54 -17.07 -13.67 42.44
C ILE A 54 -15.59 -13.46 42.79
N GLU A 55 -15.05 -12.25 42.62
CA GLU A 55 -13.66 -11.91 42.94
C GLU A 55 -13.57 -10.72 43.90
N ASP A 56 -12.66 -10.81 44.87
CA ASP A 56 -12.15 -9.66 45.62
C ASP A 56 -10.66 -9.47 45.32
N VAL A 57 -10.22 -8.22 45.14
CA VAL A 57 -8.82 -7.90 44.83
C VAL A 57 -8.18 -7.14 45.99
N ALA A 58 -7.10 -7.68 46.54
CA ALA A 58 -6.22 -7.00 47.48
C ALA A 58 -4.91 -6.61 46.78
N VAL A 59 -4.46 -5.36 46.98
CA VAL A 59 -3.10 -4.94 46.64
C VAL A 59 -2.24 -5.15 47.88
N ASN A 60 -1.26 -6.05 47.79
CA ASN A 60 -0.43 -6.43 48.94
C ASN A 60 0.65 -5.38 49.22
N PHE A 61 1.35 -4.94 48.17
CA PHE A 61 2.35 -3.88 48.25
C PHE A 61 2.55 -3.20 46.89
N VAL A 62 3.07 -1.98 46.93
CA VAL A 62 3.55 -1.22 45.76
C VAL A 62 4.88 -0.56 46.10
N HIS A 63 5.94 -0.98 45.44
CA HIS A 63 7.29 -0.48 45.64
C HIS A 63 7.86 0.15 44.37
N ILE A 64 8.69 1.17 44.57
CA ILE A 64 9.58 1.72 43.54
C ILE A 64 11.01 1.46 44.00
N ILE A 65 11.80 0.74 43.21
CA ILE A 65 13.23 0.52 43.49
C ILE A 65 14.04 1.47 42.60
N ARG A 66 14.74 2.41 43.23
CA ARG A 66 15.55 3.45 42.56
C ARG A 66 16.97 3.40 43.11
N ASP A 67 17.96 3.24 42.23
CA ASP A 67 19.38 3.15 42.59
C ASP A 67 19.65 2.09 43.70
N GLY A 68 18.93 0.97 43.63
CA GLY A 68 19.02 -0.12 44.61
C GLY A 68 18.31 0.12 45.95
N LYS A 69 17.66 1.28 46.15
CA LYS A 69 16.87 1.59 47.35
C LYS A 69 15.39 1.33 47.08
N THR A 70 14.73 0.65 48.01
CA THR A 70 13.28 0.42 47.96
C THR A 70 12.53 1.61 48.57
N ILE A 71 11.60 2.18 47.81
CA ILE A 71 10.66 3.22 48.23
C ILE A 71 9.29 2.56 48.30
N ASP A 72 8.79 2.35 49.52
CA ASP A 72 7.45 1.79 49.73
C ASP A 72 6.39 2.87 49.51
N ARG A 73 5.48 2.62 48.58
CA ARG A 73 4.35 3.50 48.23
C ARG A 73 3.01 2.90 48.64
N THR A 74 2.99 1.72 49.25
CA THR A 74 1.77 0.95 49.51
C THR A 74 0.68 1.75 50.22
N ALA A 75 1.04 2.49 51.28
CA ALA A 75 0.09 3.31 52.04
C ALA A 75 -0.29 4.64 51.36
N GLU A 76 0.51 5.11 50.39
CA GLU A 76 0.34 6.40 49.71
C GLU A 76 -0.44 6.29 48.39
N VAL A 77 -0.43 5.10 47.78
CA VAL A 77 -1.08 4.84 46.49
C VAL A 77 -2.59 4.83 46.67
N GLN A 78 -3.26 5.76 45.98
CA GLN A 78 -4.72 5.79 45.93
C GLN A 78 -5.24 5.08 44.69
N PHE A 79 -6.16 4.16 44.90
CA PHE A 79 -6.80 3.42 43.82
C PHE A 79 -8.20 3.97 43.58
N SER A 80 -8.54 4.15 42.31
CA SER A 80 -9.91 4.41 41.87
C SER A 80 -10.49 3.13 41.32
N VAL A 81 -11.71 2.78 41.74
CA VAL A 81 -12.48 1.70 41.14
C VAL A 81 -13.41 2.33 40.12
N VAL A 82 -13.30 1.90 38.87
CA VAL A 82 -14.14 2.38 37.77
C VAL A 82 -14.87 1.22 37.14
N GLU A 83 -16.15 1.41 36.87
CA GLU A 83 -16.92 0.51 36.00
C GLU A 83 -16.59 0.88 34.55
N ARG A 84 -16.12 -0.09 33.78
CA ARG A 84 -15.72 0.15 32.39
C ARG A 84 -16.25 -0.97 31.51
N GLU A 85 -17.44 -0.75 30.95
CA GLU A 85 -18.05 -1.63 29.97
C GLU A 85 -17.42 -1.40 28.59
N LYS A 86 -16.41 -2.21 28.26
CA LYS A 86 -15.69 -2.08 26.98
C LYS A 86 -16.57 -2.47 25.79
N ASP A 87 -17.51 -3.38 26.02
CA ASP A 87 -18.30 -4.04 24.98
C ASP A 87 -19.76 -3.53 24.95
N LEU A 88 -20.03 -2.38 25.60
CA LEU A 88 -21.37 -1.79 25.66
C LEU A 88 -21.90 -1.40 24.27
N ASN A 89 -21.01 -0.96 23.38
CA ASN A 89 -21.35 -0.65 21.99
C ASN A 89 -21.79 -1.89 21.20
N ASP A 90 -21.35 -3.08 21.62
CA ASP A 90 -21.77 -4.37 21.08
C ASP A 90 -23.01 -4.92 21.81
N GLY A 91 -23.58 -4.14 22.72
CA GLY A 91 -24.75 -4.50 23.52
C GLY A 91 -24.44 -5.45 24.67
N ILE A 92 -23.17 -5.57 25.07
CA ILE A 92 -22.72 -6.46 26.16
C ILE A 92 -22.43 -5.62 27.42
N ILE A 93 -22.95 -6.12 28.55
CA ILE A 93 -22.78 -5.58 29.89
C ILE A 93 -22.18 -6.68 30.75
N SER A 94 -20.89 -6.54 31.03
CA SER A 94 -20.10 -7.52 31.79
C SER A 94 -20.19 -7.30 33.30
N GLY A 95 -20.37 -6.05 33.75
CA GLY A 95 -20.32 -5.67 35.15
C GLY A 95 -18.92 -5.81 35.77
N ASN A 96 -17.87 -5.85 34.95
CA ASN A 96 -16.48 -5.92 35.41
C ASN A 96 -16.00 -4.55 35.92
N LEU A 97 -15.28 -4.57 37.04
CA LEU A 97 -14.66 -3.36 37.61
C LEU A 97 -13.16 -3.33 37.34
N GLN A 98 -12.62 -2.12 37.22
CA GLN A 98 -11.18 -1.91 37.04
C GLN A 98 -10.65 -1.07 38.20
N VAL A 99 -9.69 -1.63 38.93
CA VAL A 99 -8.88 -0.90 39.91
C VAL A 99 -7.74 -0.21 39.15
N ILE A 100 -7.61 1.10 39.26
CA ILE A 100 -6.58 1.89 38.56
C ILE A 100 -5.88 2.82 39.54
N SER A 101 -4.56 2.92 39.42
CA SER A 101 -3.80 3.99 40.08
C SER A 101 -2.67 4.50 39.20
N ASN A 102 -2.41 5.81 39.32
CA ASN A 102 -1.26 6.47 38.72
C ASN A 102 -0.18 6.67 39.79
N LEU A 103 0.97 6.04 39.60
CA LEU A 103 2.11 6.15 40.48
C LEU A 103 2.80 7.51 40.29
N LYS A 104 3.12 8.16 41.40
CA LYS A 104 3.78 9.48 41.41
C LYS A 104 5.28 9.32 41.29
N ASP A 105 5.92 10.28 40.59
CA ASP A 105 7.38 10.39 40.47
C ASP A 105 8.05 9.12 39.93
N ILE A 106 7.49 8.49 38.88
CA ILE A 106 8.18 7.42 38.15
C ILE A 106 9.21 8.03 37.20
N ARG A 107 10.42 7.45 37.19
CA ARG A 107 11.56 7.91 36.40
C ARG A 107 12.15 6.78 35.57
N VAL A 108 12.85 7.18 34.51
CA VAL A 108 13.69 6.25 33.73
C VAL A 108 14.74 5.65 34.66
N GLY A 109 14.86 4.32 34.64
CA GLY A 109 15.73 3.54 35.51
C GLY A 109 15.05 2.93 36.72
N ASP A 110 13.86 3.40 37.12
CA ASP A 110 13.11 2.84 38.25
C ASP A 110 12.61 1.42 37.94
N ILE A 111 12.54 0.58 38.99
CA ILE A 111 11.82 -0.69 38.95
C ILE A 111 10.51 -0.52 39.71
N ILE A 112 9.42 -0.84 39.06
CA ILE A 112 8.08 -0.92 39.67
C ILE A 112 7.88 -2.36 40.10
N ASP A 113 7.66 -2.60 41.39
CA ASP A 113 7.46 -3.93 41.97
C ASP A 113 6.21 -3.91 42.84
N TYR A 114 5.18 -4.64 42.42
CA TYR A 114 3.92 -4.70 43.16
C TYR A 114 3.36 -6.11 43.17
N ALA A 115 2.48 -6.39 44.15
CA ALA A 115 1.79 -7.66 44.24
C ALA A 115 0.31 -7.50 44.55
N THR A 116 -0.49 -8.42 44.03
CA THR A 116 -1.95 -8.47 44.22
C THR A 116 -2.40 -9.88 44.59
N THR A 117 -3.48 -10.00 45.35
CA THR A 117 -4.13 -11.26 45.65
C THR A 117 -5.59 -11.16 45.21
N ARG A 118 -6.02 -12.10 44.37
CA ARG A 118 -7.42 -12.28 44.02
C ARG A 118 -8.02 -13.40 44.85
N HIS A 119 -9.11 -13.14 45.54
CA HIS A 119 -9.91 -14.15 46.22
C HIS A 119 -11.07 -14.52 45.32
N VAL A 120 -11.05 -15.71 44.73
CA VAL A 120 -12.08 -16.18 43.81
C VAL A 120 -13.03 -17.12 44.54
N ARG A 121 -14.32 -16.80 44.50
CA ARG A 121 -15.44 -17.54 45.11
C ARG A 121 -16.53 -17.75 44.09
N THR A 122 -16.72 -19.00 43.64
CA THR A 122 -17.71 -19.31 42.61
C THR A 122 -18.43 -20.62 42.92
N LYS A 123 -19.75 -20.62 42.70
CA LYS A 123 -20.60 -21.80 42.79
C LYS A 123 -20.78 -22.52 41.46
N LEU A 124 -20.31 -21.91 40.36
CA LEU A 124 -20.53 -22.44 39.01
C LEU A 124 -19.76 -23.74 38.79
N TRP A 125 -18.53 -23.85 39.27
CA TRP A 125 -17.69 -25.04 39.12
C TRP A 125 -17.02 -25.38 40.46
N PRO A 126 -17.79 -25.89 41.45
CA PRO A 126 -17.28 -26.09 42.81
C PRO A 126 -16.07 -27.03 42.80
N HIS A 127 -15.00 -26.61 43.48
CA HIS A 127 -13.72 -27.33 43.60
C HIS A 127 -12.91 -27.50 42.30
N HIS A 128 -13.42 -27.06 41.15
CA HIS A 128 -12.66 -27.12 39.90
C HIS A 128 -11.79 -25.89 39.70
N TYR A 129 -10.67 -26.08 38.98
CA TYR A 129 -9.76 -25.01 38.59
C TYR A 129 -9.30 -25.22 37.17
N PHE A 130 -9.22 -24.12 36.44
CA PHE A 130 -8.75 -24.08 35.07
C PHE A 130 -8.04 -22.77 34.80
N SER A 131 -6.93 -22.84 34.06
CA SER A 131 -6.19 -21.66 33.65
C SER A 131 -5.29 -21.98 32.46
N SER A 132 -4.79 -20.95 31.79
CA SER A 132 -3.88 -21.05 30.66
C SER A 132 -2.91 -19.89 30.72
N PHE A 133 -1.63 -20.13 30.42
CA PHE A 133 -0.63 -19.07 30.35
C PHE A 133 0.35 -19.32 29.20
N THR A 134 0.91 -18.25 28.62
CA THR A 134 1.95 -18.37 27.60
C THR A 134 3.29 -18.71 28.24
N ASP A 135 4.15 -19.46 27.58
CA ASP A 135 5.51 -19.74 28.09
C ASP A 135 6.40 -18.49 27.98
N ARG A 136 6.46 -17.94 26.76
CA ARG A 136 7.31 -16.82 26.35
C ARG A 136 6.51 -15.53 26.19
N PHE A 137 7.23 -14.45 25.91
CA PHE A 137 6.69 -13.11 25.66
C PHE A 137 7.43 -12.48 24.48
N SER A 138 6.85 -11.41 23.92
CA SER A 138 7.54 -10.52 22.98
C SER A 138 8.68 -9.74 23.63
N GLU A 139 8.68 -9.64 24.96
CA GLU A 139 9.64 -8.87 25.74
C GLU A 139 10.55 -9.78 26.59
N PRO A 140 11.80 -9.39 26.84
CA PRO A 140 12.69 -10.13 27.74
C PRO A 140 12.09 -10.26 29.15
N LEU A 141 12.05 -11.49 29.68
CA LEU A 141 11.62 -11.78 31.06
C LEU A 141 12.77 -12.39 31.88
N GLY A 142 13.15 -11.68 32.96
CA GLY A 142 14.22 -12.10 33.87
C GLY A 142 13.92 -13.42 34.59
N TYR A 143 12.86 -13.45 35.39
CA TYR A 143 12.43 -14.63 36.16
C TYR A 143 10.92 -14.83 36.07
N ARG A 144 10.53 -16.10 36.01
CA ARG A 144 9.14 -16.52 36.17
C ARG A 144 9.04 -17.63 37.20
N ALA A 145 8.17 -17.46 38.18
CA ALA A 145 7.81 -18.50 39.13
C ALA A 145 6.31 -18.78 39.03
N ILE A 146 5.95 -20.05 39.01
CA ILE A 146 4.57 -20.50 39.07
C ILE A 146 4.46 -21.57 40.14
N ARG A 147 3.57 -21.37 41.11
CA ARG A 147 3.34 -22.30 42.20
C ARG A 147 1.85 -22.55 42.38
N ILE A 148 1.44 -23.80 42.41
CA ILE A 148 0.03 -24.17 42.56
C ILE A 148 -0.11 -25.18 43.69
N LEU A 149 -0.98 -24.89 44.66
CA LEU A 149 -1.32 -25.77 45.77
C LEU A 149 -2.80 -26.13 45.68
N TRP A 150 -3.10 -27.40 45.38
CA TRP A 150 -4.46 -27.89 45.13
C TRP A 150 -4.75 -29.19 45.88
N PRO A 151 -6.01 -29.50 46.28
CA PRO A 151 -6.32 -30.72 47.02
C PRO A 151 -5.90 -31.99 46.28
N SER A 152 -5.22 -32.90 46.98
CA SER A 152 -4.76 -34.17 46.43
C SER A 152 -5.91 -35.07 45.94
N ALA A 153 -7.11 -34.89 46.48
CA ALA A 153 -8.33 -35.57 46.05
C ALA A 153 -8.82 -35.13 44.65
N GLN A 154 -8.34 -34.00 44.13
CA GLN A 154 -8.72 -33.45 42.83
C GLN A 154 -7.46 -33.03 42.04
N PRO A 155 -6.70 -33.98 41.49
CA PRO A 155 -5.41 -33.70 40.88
C PRO A 155 -5.52 -32.80 39.65
N LEU A 156 -4.52 -31.93 39.47
CA LEU A 156 -4.38 -31.07 38.29
C LEU A 156 -3.71 -31.81 37.13
N THR A 157 -4.20 -31.55 35.92
CA THR A 157 -3.57 -31.94 34.66
C THR A 157 -2.92 -30.71 34.03
N PHE A 158 -1.72 -30.90 33.47
CA PHE A 158 -0.96 -29.86 32.76
C PHE A 158 -0.72 -30.30 31.31
N LYS A 159 -0.90 -29.40 30.34
CA LYS A 159 -0.56 -29.65 28.93
C LYS A 159 0.24 -28.48 28.35
N ALA A 160 1.51 -28.73 28.05
CA ALA A 160 2.37 -27.77 27.35
C ALA A 160 2.26 -27.97 25.83
N THR A 161 2.03 -26.89 25.09
CA THR A 161 1.97 -26.85 23.62
C THR A 161 2.96 -25.79 23.13
N ASN A 162 3.82 -26.13 22.16
CA ASN A 162 4.93 -25.27 21.73
C ASN A 162 5.80 -24.75 22.90
N SER A 163 5.90 -25.54 23.97
CA SER A 163 6.59 -25.21 25.21
C SER A 163 7.21 -26.47 25.81
N ALA A 164 8.33 -26.31 26.50
CA ALA A 164 9.01 -27.37 27.24
C ALA A 164 8.77 -27.29 28.76
N ILE A 165 7.84 -26.44 29.22
CA ILE A 165 7.52 -26.31 30.64
C ILE A 165 6.98 -27.63 31.19
N SER A 166 7.52 -28.06 32.32
CA SER A 166 7.05 -29.19 33.11
C SER A 166 7.11 -28.84 34.59
N PHE A 167 6.08 -29.23 35.34
CA PHE A 167 5.96 -28.89 36.76
C PHE A 167 6.50 -30.02 37.64
N ALA A 168 7.34 -29.66 38.61
CA ALA A 168 7.73 -30.59 39.67
C ALA A 168 6.59 -30.66 40.70
N ALA A 169 6.15 -31.87 41.03
CA ALA A 169 5.09 -32.09 42.03
C ALA A 169 5.67 -32.62 43.34
N LYS A 170 5.16 -32.13 44.48
CA LYS A 170 5.45 -32.68 45.81
C LYS A 170 4.18 -32.74 46.66
N ASP A 171 4.11 -33.72 47.54
CA ASP A 171 3.00 -33.84 48.49
C ASP A 171 3.15 -32.80 49.62
N ALA A 172 2.03 -32.21 50.03
CA ALA A 172 1.96 -31.15 51.03
C ALA A 172 0.75 -31.37 51.94
N GLY A 173 0.68 -32.54 52.61
CA GLY A 173 -0.45 -32.94 53.44
C GLY A 173 -1.63 -33.45 52.62
N ASP A 174 -2.81 -32.89 52.84
CA ASP A 174 -4.03 -33.10 52.03
C ASP A 174 -4.00 -32.36 50.68
N MET A 175 -2.98 -31.51 50.48
CA MET A 175 -2.73 -30.78 49.27
C MET A 175 -1.55 -31.37 48.50
N ARG A 176 -1.50 -31.06 47.22
CA ARG A 176 -0.37 -31.31 46.34
C ARG A 176 0.12 -29.99 45.77
N GLU A 177 1.44 -29.84 45.74
CA GLU A 177 2.09 -28.63 45.26
C GLU A 177 2.78 -28.90 43.92
N TRP A 178 2.61 -27.99 42.98
CA TRP A 178 3.32 -27.94 41.71
C TRP A 178 4.12 -26.65 41.62
N GLU A 179 5.41 -26.76 41.31
CA GLU A 179 6.29 -25.61 41.16
C GLU A 179 7.04 -25.68 39.84
N TRP A 180 7.15 -24.51 39.20
CA TRP A 180 8.04 -24.29 38.08
C TRP A 180 8.69 -22.91 38.18
N VAL A 181 10.01 -22.86 38.05
CA VAL A 181 10.79 -21.61 38.02
C VAL A 181 11.64 -21.60 36.75
N GLY A 182 11.47 -20.55 35.96
CA GLY A 182 12.26 -20.30 34.76
C GLY A 182 13.08 -19.02 34.91
N ALA A 183 14.40 -19.13 34.75
CA ALA A 183 15.31 -17.98 34.68
C ALA A 183 15.66 -17.65 33.22
N GLN A 184 15.89 -16.37 32.93
CA GLN A 184 16.30 -15.83 31.63
C GLN A 184 15.50 -16.43 30.48
N ARG A 185 14.17 -16.27 30.51
CA ARG A 185 13.30 -16.89 29.51
C ARG A 185 13.64 -16.36 28.11
N PRO A 186 13.70 -17.24 27.10
CA PRO A 186 13.87 -16.79 25.73
C PRO A 186 12.66 -15.91 25.35
N PHE A 187 12.94 -14.79 24.69
CA PHE A 187 11.94 -13.91 24.10
C PHE A 187 12.17 -13.88 22.60
N GLU A 188 11.09 -13.79 21.85
CA GLU A 188 11.11 -13.68 20.40
C GLU A 188 10.06 -12.65 20.01
N GLN A 189 10.39 -11.80 19.04
CA GLN A 189 9.38 -10.92 18.45
C GLN A 189 8.35 -11.79 17.75
N GLY A 190 7.06 -11.58 18.05
CA GLY A 190 5.98 -12.29 17.38
C GLY A 190 5.91 -11.95 15.89
N GLU A 191 5.39 -12.88 15.10
CA GLU A 191 5.11 -12.66 13.68
C GLU A 191 3.63 -12.28 13.48
N GLY A 192 3.37 -11.40 12.52
CA GLY A 192 2.02 -11.08 12.07
C GLY A 192 1.39 -12.25 11.30
N ASP A 193 0.08 -12.20 11.09
CA ASP A 193 -0.66 -13.21 10.29
C ASP A 193 -0.43 -14.66 10.72
N VAL A 194 -0.09 -14.90 11.99
CA VAL A 194 -0.06 -16.24 12.58
C VAL A 194 -1.51 -16.63 12.89
N PRO A 195 -1.94 -17.89 12.63
CA PRO A 195 -3.29 -18.31 12.98
C PRO A 195 -3.59 -18.00 14.45
N ALA A 196 -4.73 -17.35 14.73
CA ALA A 196 -5.04 -16.85 16.08
C ALA A 196 -5.06 -17.95 17.15
N TRP A 197 -5.32 -19.20 16.73
CA TRP A 197 -5.33 -20.39 17.59
C TRP A 197 -3.96 -21.06 17.73
N TYR A 198 -2.94 -20.61 17.00
CA TYR A 198 -1.59 -21.17 17.09
C TYR A 198 -0.79 -20.49 18.24
N PRO A 199 -0.29 -21.25 19.23
CA PRO A 199 0.39 -20.68 20.39
C PRO A 199 1.83 -20.29 20.06
N GLN A 200 2.03 -19.17 19.37
CA GLN A 200 3.36 -18.68 18.95
C GLN A 200 4.35 -18.51 20.11
N TYR A 201 3.87 -18.03 21.26
CA TYR A 201 4.68 -17.87 22.47
C TYR A 201 4.78 -19.13 23.33
N GLY A 202 4.28 -20.27 22.85
CA GLY A 202 4.09 -21.46 23.68
C GLY A 202 2.98 -21.26 24.71
N ARG A 203 2.36 -22.35 25.16
CA ARG A 203 1.21 -22.31 26.05
C ARG A 203 1.20 -23.49 27.00
N VAL A 204 0.74 -23.26 28.22
CA VAL A 204 0.48 -24.32 29.18
C VAL A 204 -0.94 -24.22 29.71
N ASP A 205 -1.70 -25.30 29.56
CA ASP A 205 -3.05 -25.44 30.09
C ASP A 205 -3.04 -26.18 31.40
N ILE A 206 -3.93 -25.76 32.28
CA ILE A 206 -4.16 -26.35 33.60
C ILE A 206 -5.65 -26.65 33.73
N SER A 207 -6.00 -27.86 34.13
CA SER A 207 -7.40 -28.20 34.44
C SER A 207 -7.51 -29.31 35.49
N THR A 208 -8.54 -29.24 36.34
CA THR A 208 -8.97 -30.36 37.19
C THR A 208 -9.99 -31.28 36.49
N MET A 209 -10.63 -30.83 35.40
CA MET A 209 -11.57 -31.65 34.63
C MET A 209 -10.83 -32.58 33.67
N LYS A 210 -11.25 -33.84 33.62
CA LYS A 210 -10.50 -34.91 32.94
C LYS A 210 -10.93 -35.13 31.49
N SER A 211 -12.13 -34.69 31.12
CA SER A 211 -12.68 -34.92 29.79
C SER A 211 -13.68 -33.84 29.38
N TRP A 212 -13.87 -33.66 28.08
CA TRP A 212 -14.94 -32.81 27.54
C TRP A 212 -16.34 -33.32 27.91
N SER A 213 -16.50 -34.63 28.17
CA SER A 213 -17.75 -35.21 28.69
C SER A 213 -18.12 -34.66 30.07
N GLU A 214 -17.13 -34.44 30.94
CA GLU A 214 -17.32 -33.83 32.26
C GLU A 214 -17.79 -32.36 32.14
N VAL A 215 -17.21 -31.60 31.20
CA VAL A 215 -17.64 -30.24 30.88
C VAL A 215 -19.07 -30.23 30.32
N ALA A 216 -19.41 -31.17 29.43
CA ALA A 216 -20.76 -31.28 28.90
C ALA A 216 -21.79 -31.62 30.00
N GLN A 217 -21.46 -32.53 30.92
CA GLN A 217 -22.34 -32.88 32.04
C GLN A 217 -22.54 -31.71 33.00
N TRP A 218 -21.48 -30.94 33.27
CA TRP A 218 -21.56 -29.69 34.01
C TRP A 218 -22.53 -28.71 33.35
N ALA A 219 -22.38 -28.49 32.04
CA ALA A 219 -23.25 -27.57 31.28
C ALA A 219 -24.70 -28.06 31.22
N VAL A 220 -24.94 -29.37 31.07
CA VAL A 220 -26.29 -29.97 31.08
C VAL A 220 -27.05 -29.60 32.35
N ASN A 221 -26.38 -29.58 33.51
CA ASN A 221 -27.01 -29.21 34.76
C ASN A 221 -27.39 -27.72 34.82
N LEU A 222 -26.60 -26.83 34.19
CA LEU A 222 -26.90 -25.40 34.13
C LEU A 222 -28.06 -25.08 33.17
N TYR A 223 -28.23 -25.89 32.12
CA TYR A 223 -29.27 -25.74 31.10
C TYR A 223 -30.53 -26.57 31.44
N ALA A 224 -30.49 -27.36 32.52
CA ALA A 224 -31.65 -28.05 33.06
C ALA A 224 -32.53 -27.04 33.83
N GLY A 225 -33.53 -26.50 33.14
CA GLY A 225 -34.41 -25.48 33.69
C GLY A 225 -35.81 -25.50 33.07
N ASP A 226 -36.59 -24.46 33.39
CA ASP A 226 -37.93 -24.23 32.85
C ASP A 226 -37.87 -23.99 31.33
N ASP A 227 -38.39 -24.93 30.55
CA ASP A 227 -38.48 -24.87 29.08
C ASP A 227 -39.85 -24.37 28.59
N SER A 228 -40.66 -23.78 29.47
CA SER A 228 -41.98 -23.28 29.12
C SER A 228 -41.93 -22.17 28.08
N LEU A 229 -42.93 -22.20 27.19
CA LEU A 229 -43.17 -21.20 26.17
C LEU A 229 -44.54 -20.54 26.42
N PRO A 230 -44.67 -19.22 26.23
CA PRO A 230 -45.95 -18.52 26.23
C PRO A 230 -46.95 -19.12 25.21
N ALA A 231 -48.24 -19.11 25.56
CA ALA A 231 -49.28 -19.79 24.78
C ALA A 231 -49.47 -19.22 23.37
N ASP A 232 -49.19 -17.93 23.16
CA ASP A 232 -49.18 -17.28 21.85
C ASP A 232 -48.01 -17.76 20.97
N PHE A 233 -46.82 -17.92 21.55
CA PHE A 233 -45.67 -18.48 20.82
C PHE A 233 -45.85 -19.96 20.50
N GLU A 234 -46.43 -20.76 21.41
CA GLU A 234 -46.81 -22.15 21.11
C GLU A 234 -47.78 -22.24 19.92
N LYS A 235 -48.79 -21.36 19.86
CA LYS A 235 -49.70 -21.28 18.70
C LYS A 235 -48.95 -20.93 17.42
N ARG A 236 -48.00 -19.99 17.48
CA ARG A 236 -47.14 -19.62 16.33
C ARG A 236 -46.35 -20.82 15.82
N LEU A 237 -45.77 -21.64 16.70
CA LEU A 237 -45.03 -22.85 16.32
C LEU A 237 -45.94 -23.88 15.64
N VAL A 238 -47.18 -24.07 16.14
CA VAL A 238 -48.19 -24.93 15.50
C VAL A 238 -48.57 -24.40 14.11
N GLU A 239 -48.73 -23.10 13.94
CA GLU A 239 -49.00 -22.47 12.64
C GLU A 239 -47.85 -22.65 11.65
N ILE A 240 -46.59 -22.45 12.10
CA ILE A 240 -45.39 -22.73 11.31
C ILE A 240 -45.40 -24.20 10.88
N ALA A 241 -45.64 -25.14 11.80
CA ALA A 241 -45.62 -26.56 11.49
C ALA A 241 -46.71 -26.99 10.51
N LYS A 242 -47.90 -26.36 10.57
CA LYS A 242 -48.99 -26.59 9.61
C LYS A 242 -48.69 -26.02 8.23
N ARG A 243 -48.13 -24.82 8.16
CA ARG A 243 -47.82 -24.14 6.90
C ARG A 243 -46.62 -24.76 6.18
N TRP A 244 -45.67 -25.30 6.95
CA TRP A 244 -44.39 -25.82 6.45
C TRP A 244 -44.20 -27.29 6.87
N PRO A 245 -44.67 -28.26 6.06
CA PRO A 245 -44.67 -29.68 6.43
C PRO A 245 -43.29 -30.34 6.35
N LYS A 246 -42.32 -29.76 5.65
CA LYS A 246 -40.94 -30.26 5.60
C LYS A 246 -40.14 -29.79 6.83
N ALA A 247 -39.27 -30.66 7.35
CA ALA A 247 -38.47 -30.33 8.53
C ALA A 247 -37.50 -29.17 8.23
N GLU A 248 -36.94 -29.15 7.04
CA GLU A 248 -36.04 -28.12 6.51
C GLU A 248 -36.69 -26.73 6.58
N ASP A 249 -37.94 -26.64 6.15
CA ASP A 249 -38.68 -25.38 6.16
C ASP A 249 -39.02 -24.95 7.60
N ARG A 250 -39.38 -25.88 8.48
CA ARG A 250 -39.62 -25.56 9.90
C ARG A 250 -38.38 -25.05 10.61
N VAL A 251 -37.21 -25.65 10.37
CA VAL A 251 -35.92 -25.13 10.88
C VAL A 251 -35.78 -23.67 10.49
N THR A 252 -35.91 -23.39 9.19
CA THR A 252 -35.73 -22.03 8.65
C THR A 252 -36.68 -21.01 9.27
N GLU A 253 -37.97 -21.30 9.34
CA GLU A 253 -38.97 -20.33 9.80
C GLU A 253 -38.88 -20.07 11.31
N VAL A 254 -38.57 -21.10 12.11
CA VAL A 254 -38.33 -20.93 13.56
C VAL A 254 -37.04 -20.14 13.81
N THR A 255 -35.94 -20.49 13.12
CA THR A 255 -34.67 -19.78 13.24
C THR A 255 -34.82 -18.30 12.86
N ARG A 256 -35.44 -18.00 11.71
CA ARG A 256 -35.67 -16.62 11.26
C ARG A 256 -36.52 -15.84 12.25
N TYR A 257 -37.57 -16.45 12.81
CA TYR A 257 -38.37 -15.77 13.82
C TYR A 257 -37.52 -15.31 15.01
N ILE A 258 -36.67 -16.20 15.55
CA ILE A 258 -35.84 -15.88 16.72
C ILE A 258 -34.73 -14.87 16.37
N GLN A 259 -34.11 -14.98 15.21
CA GLN A 259 -33.08 -14.04 14.76
C GLN A 259 -33.65 -12.63 14.50
N ASP A 260 -34.84 -12.56 13.89
CA ASP A 260 -35.43 -11.29 13.44
C ASP A 260 -36.26 -10.59 14.53
N ASN A 261 -36.80 -11.31 15.52
CA ASN A 261 -37.72 -10.74 16.54
C ASN A 261 -37.14 -10.68 17.96
N ILE A 262 -36.01 -11.34 18.24
CA ILE A 262 -35.38 -11.32 19.58
C ILE A 262 -34.03 -10.61 19.48
N ARG A 263 -33.92 -9.43 20.10
CA ARG A 263 -32.69 -8.62 20.06
C ARG A 263 -31.58 -9.26 20.90
N TYR A 264 -30.34 -9.15 20.44
CA TYR A 264 -29.18 -9.55 21.23
C TYR A 264 -28.87 -8.49 22.31
N VAL A 265 -28.74 -8.92 23.57
CA VAL A 265 -28.24 -8.11 24.69
C VAL A 265 -27.42 -9.04 25.57
N GLY A 266 -26.10 -8.84 25.61
CA GLY A 266 -25.17 -9.63 26.40
C GLY A 266 -25.23 -9.22 27.87
N GLU A 267 -26.06 -9.85 28.69
CA GLU A 267 -26.06 -9.61 30.14
C GLU A 267 -25.22 -10.71 30.84
N GLU A 268 -23.92 -10.46 31.03
CA GLU A 268 -22.92 -11.49 31.37
C GLU A 268 -22.41 -11.40 32.82
N MET A 269 -23.30 -11.06 33.76
CA MET A 269 -22.93 -10.79 35.15
C MET A 269 -23.01 -12.04 36.05
N GLY A 270 -21.92 -12.40 36.72
CA GLY A 270 -21.90 -13.46 37.74
C GLY A 270 -22.32 -14.83 37.19
N GLU A 271 -23.29 -15.50 37.84
CA GLU A 271 -23.83 -16.78 37.32
C GLU A 271 -24.52 -16.61 35.95
N GLY A 272 -25.02 -15.40 35.68
CA GLY A 272 -25.60 -15.00 34.41
C GLY A 272 -24.61 -14.99 33.25
N SER A 273 -23.31 -15.25 33.44
CA SER A 273 -22.38 -15.47 32.32
C SER A 273 -22.53 -16.88 31.71
N TYR A 274 -23.02 -17.87 32.47
CA TYR A 274 -23.09 -19.28 32.04
C TYR A 274 -24.48 -19.90 32.06
N VAL A 275 -25.38 -19.41 32.93
CA VAL A 275 -26.74 -19.95 33.09
C VAL A 275 -27.71 -19.19 32.18
N PRO A 276 -28.44 -19.86 31.26
CA PRO A 276 -29.43 -19.19 30.43
C PRO A 276 -30.68 -18.83 31.23
N ARG A 277 -31.32 -17.73 30.84
CA ARG A 277 -32.66 -17.35 31.30
C ARG A 277 -33.71 -18.25 30.64
N ARG A 278 -34.82 -18.47 31.34
CA ARG A 278 -35.94 -19.30 30.84
C ARG A 278 -36.52 -18.73 29.53
N PRO A 279 -36.84 -19.56 28.52
CA PRO A 279 -37.36 -19.12 27.22
C PRO A 279 -38.58 -18.17 27.29
N ALA A 280 -39.52 -18.43 28.21
CA ALA A 280 -40.68 -17.56 28.41
C ALA A 280 -40.30 -16.12 28.77
N LEU A 281 -39.25 -15.92 29.57
CA LEU A 281 -38.78 -14.58 29.95
C LEU A 281 -38.09 -13.87 28.77
N VAL A 282 -37.32 -14.61 27.97
CA VAL A 282 -36.66 -14.08 26.76
C VAL A 282 -37.70 -13.58 25.75
N LEU A 283 -38.78 -14.36 25.56
CA LEU A 283 -39.91 -13.98 24.71
C LEU A 283 -40.69 -12.78 25.27
N GLU A 284 -40.94 -12.76 26.58
CA GLU A 284 -41.63 -11.65 27.27
C GLU A 284 -40.88 -10.33 27.09
N ARG A 285 -39.54 -10.36 27.21
CA ARG A 285 -38.69 -9.16 27.11
C ARG A 285 -38.34 -8.77 25.67
N GLY A 286 -38.40 -9.72 24.74
CA GLY A 286 -38.00 -9.52 23.34
C GLY A 286 -36.48 -9.40 23.13
N TYR A 287 -35.66 -9.79 24.11
CA TYR A 287 -34.20 -9.78 24.00
C TYR A 287 -33.53 -10.84 24.88
N GLY A 288 -32.29 -11.22 24.53
CA GLY A 288 -31.46 -12.14 25.31
C GLY A 288 -30.04 -12.26 24.73
N ASP A 289 -29.14 -12.88 25.48
CA ASP A 289 -27.75 -13.15 25.08
C ASP A 289 -27.61 -14.47 24.29
N CYS A 290 -26.38 -14.95 24.09
CA CYS A 290 -26.07 -16.12 23.26
C CYS A 290 -26.68 -17.42 23.78
N LYS A 291 -26.59 -17.65 25.09
CA LYS A 291 -27.15 -18.83 25.77
C LYS A 291 -28.67 -18.76 25.84
N ASP A 292 -29.23 -17.58 26.09
CA ASP A 292 -30.68 -17.34 26.13
C ASP A 292 -31.33 -17.66 24.77
N LYS A 293 -30.79 -17.09 23.70
CA LYS A 293 -31.31 -17.29 22.33
C LYS A 293 -31.07 -18.72 21.84
N SER A 294 -29.96 -19.35 22.24
CA SER A 294 -29.67 -20.77 21.92
C SER A 294 -30.60 -21.73 22.64
N LEU A 295 -30.88 -21.52 23.92
CA LEU A 295 -31.87 -22.33 24.64
C LEU A 295 -33.26 -22.16 24.03
N LEU A 296 -33.69 -20.92 23.77
CA LEU A 296 -34.98 -20.63 23.13
C LEU A 296 -35.13 -21.32 21.77
N LEU A 297 -34.11 -21.22 20.90
CA LEU A 297 -34.13 -21.87 19.58
C LEU A 297 -34.19 -23.39 19.70
N ALA A 298 -33.36 -23.99 20.56
CA ALA A 298 -33.37 -25.44 20.76
C ALA A 298 -34.73 -25.94 21.28
N VAL A 299 -35.33 -25.24 22.25
CA VAL A 299 -36.68 -25.57 22.76
C VAL A 299 -37.73 -25.44 21.66
N ALA A 300 -37.76 -24.32 20.93
CA ALA A 300 -38.73 -24.08 19.87
C ALA A 300 -38.65 -25.13 18.73
N LEU A 301 -37.44 -25.51 18.32
CA LEU A 301 -37.23 -26.55 17.30
C LEU A 301 -37.70 -27.93 17.78
N ARG A 302 -37.45 -28.30 19.04
CA ARG A 302 -37.96 -29.56 19.61
C ARG A 302 -39.49 -29.61 19.65
N ARG A 303 -40.16 -28.48 19.93
CA ARG A 303 -41.63 -28.39 19.93
C ARG A 303 -42.25 -28.66 18.55
N VAL A 304 -41.50 -28.44 17.47
CA VAL A 304 -41.91 -28.75 16.09
C VAL A 304 -41.27 -30.03 15.53
N GLY A 305 -40.78 -30.90 16.42
CA GLY A 305 -40.31 -32.24 16.09
C GLY A 305 -38.90 -32.31 15.48
N ILE A 306 -38.06 -31.32 15.75
CA ILE A 306 -36.68 -31.25 15.26
C ILE A 306 -35.71 -31.47 16.43
N ASP A 307 -34.80 -32.43 16.30
CA ASP A 307 -33.75 -32.66 17.30
C ASP A 307 -32.76 -31.49 17.29
N ALA A 308 -32.73 -30.75 18.40
CA ALA A 308 -31.90 -29.56 18.56
C ALA A 308 -31.45 -29.42 20.02
N VAL A 309 -30.15 -29.10 20.20
CA VAL A 309 -29.54 -28.86 21.52
C VAL A 309 -28.60 -27.65 21.46
N PRO A 310 -28.50 -26.84 22.53
CA PRO A 310 -27.45 -25.84 22.64
C PRO A 310 -26.07 -26.49 22.59
N ALA A 311 -25.05 -25.76 22.16
CA ALA A 311 -23.67 -26.21 22.08
C ALA A 311 -22.71 -25.08 22.45
N LEU A 312 -21.76 -25.38 23.33
CA LEU A 312 -20.70 -24.46 23.73
C LEU A 312 -19.65 -24.37 22.60
N VAL A 313 -19.19 -23.16 22.30
CA VAL A 313 -18.21 -22.90 21.24
C VAL A 313 -17.22 -21.81 21.69
N SER A 314 -16.10 -21.70 20.98
CA SER A 314 -15.14 -20.63 21.17
C SER A 314 -15.06 -19.79 19.89
N THR A 315 -15.28 -18.49 19.99
CA THR A 315 -15.18 -17.56 18.85
C THR A 315 -13.74 -17.32 18.43
N SER A 316 -12.81 -17.41 19.39
CA SER A 316 -11.37 -17.50 19.16
C SER A 316 -10.71 -18.01 20.45
N PRO A 317 -10.09 -19.21 20.50
CA PRO A 317 -9.63 -20.06 19.38
C PRO A 317 -10.42 -21.39 19.20
N GLY A 318 -11.58 -21.40 18.56
CA GLY A 318 -12.36 -22.64 18.38
C GLY A 318 -11.69 -23.79 17.62
N PHE A 319 -10.75 -23.51 16.72
CA PHE A 319 -10.01 -24.53 15.96
C PHE A 319 -8.96 -25.30 16.78
N ASP A 320 -8.48 -24.75 17.91
CA ASP A 320 -7.50 -25.45 18.75
C ASP A 320 -8.12 -26.28 19.86
N LEU A 321 -9.45 -26.26 20.04
CA LEU A 321 -10.14 -26.96 21.14
C LEU A 321 -9.70 -28.43 21.31
N PRO A 322 -9.51 -29.25 20.25
CA PRO A 322 -8.98 -30.61 20.40
C PRO A 322 -7.61 -30.69 21.07
N ASP A 323 -6.81 -29.63 20.92
CA ASP A 323 -5.49 -29.50 21.51
C ASP A 323 -5.49 -28.81 22.89
N ARG A 324 -6.64 -28.40 23.42
CA ARG A 324 -6.79 -27.83 24.77
C ARG A 324 -7.05 -28.90 25.82
N LEU A 325 -6.82 -28.56 27.09
CA LEU A 325 -7.40 -29.33 28.20
C LEU A 325 -8.89 -28.99 28.38
N PRO A 326 -9.72 -29.96 28.81
CA PRO A 326 -11.14 -29.72 29.08
C PRO A 326 -11.33 -28.65 30.15
N SER A 327 -12.07 -27.59 29.81
CA SER A 327 -12.42 -26.53 30.76
C SER A 327 -13.65 -25.76 30.27
N PRO A 328 -14.58 -25.38 31.17
CA PRO A 328 -15.65 -24.44 30.86
C PRO A 328 -15.15 -23.10 30.31
N GLY A 329 -14.01 -22.62 30.83
CA GLY A 329 -13.42 -21.34 30.42
C GLY A 329 -12.77 -21.34 29.03
N MET A 330 -12.88 -22.44 28.27
CA MET A 330 -12.49 -22.47 26.86
C MET A 330 -13.59 -21.98 25.92
N PHE A 331 -14.82 -21.84 26.42
CA PHE A 331 -15.99 -21.45 25.63
C PHE A 331 -16.42 -20.03 26.02
N ASP A 332 -16.60 -19.19 25.02
CA ASP A 332 -17.01 -17.78 25.15
C ASP A 332 -18.38 -17.51 24.50
N HIS A 333 -18.98 -18.51 23.83
CA HIS A 333 -20.22 -18.36 23.08
C HIS A 333 -21.03 -19.66 23.04
N VAL A 334 -22.31 -19.55 22.68
CA VAL A 334 -23.26 -20.67 22.63
C VAL A 334 -24.11 -20.58 21.36
N ILE A 335 -24.18 -21.68 20.62
CA ILE A 335 -24.99 -21.83 19.41
C ILE A 335 -25.91 -23.04 19.52
N VAL A 336 -26.61 -23.42 18.44
CA VAL A 336 -27.49 -24.60 18.41
C VAL A 336 -27.01 -25.63 17.38
N ARG A 337 -26.93 -26.87 17.82
CA ARG A 337 -26.78 -28.05 16.97
C ARG A 337 -28.16 -28.56 16.58
N VAL A 338 -28.48 -28.59 15.31
CA VAL A 338 -29.74 -29.09 14.76
C VAL A 338 -29.47 -30.35 13.94
N MET A 339 -30.20 -31.43 14.19
CA MET A 339 -30.14 -32.63 13.34
C MET A 339 -31.18 -32.55 12.24
N LEU A 340 -30.72 -32.45 11.00
CA LEU A 340 -31.57 -32.35 9.81
C LEU A 340 -31.11 -33.37 8.77
N GLY A 341 -31.99 -34.28 8.35
CA GLY A 341 -31.64 -35.35 7.41
C GLY A 341 -30.52 -36.27 7.89
N GLY A 342 -30.34 -36.43 9.21
CA GLY A 342 -29.26 -37.22 9.82
C GLY A 342 -27.89 -36.52 9.88
N GLN A 343 -27.80 -35.25 9.45
CA GLN A 343 -26.58 -34.45 9.50
C GLN A 343 -26.72 -33.29 10.50
N PRO A 344 -25.63 -32.92 11.22
CA PRO A 344 -25.65 -31.75 12.07
C PRO A 344 -25.57 -30.46 11.24
N LEU A 345 -26.44 -29.50 11.56
CA LEU A 345 -26.44 -28.12 11.10
C LEU A 345 -26.20 -27.21 12.31
N TRP A 346 -25.15 -26.38 12.25
CA TRP A 346 -24.73 -25.51 13.34
C TRP A 346 -25.26 -24.10 13.13
N ILE A 347 -26.26 -23.70 13.91
CA ILE A 347 -26.96 -22.43 13.75
C ILE A 347 -26.63 -21.51 14.90
N ASP A 348 -26.09 -20.33 14.58
CA ASP A 348 -25.97 -19.23 15.54
C ASP A 348 -27.26 -18.38 15.57
N PRO A 349 -28.05 -18.44 16.65
CA PRO A 349 -29.28 -17.65 16.77
C PRO A 349 -29.03 -16.17 17.05
N THR A 350 -27.78 -15.78 17.37
CA THR A 350 -27.38 -14.38 17.62
C THR A 350 -27.08 -13.63 16.33
N ALA A 351 -26.75 -14.37 15.26
CA ALA A 351 -26.57 -13.75 13.96
C ALA A 351 -27.89 -13.24 13.39
N THR A 352 -27.86 -12.11 12.69
CA THR A 352 -29.05 -11.47 12.12
C THR A 352 -29.00 -11.50 10.59
N HIS A 353 -30.16 -11.34 9.94
CA HIS A 353 -30.28 -11.21 8.48
C HIS A 353 -29.75 -12.42 7.68
N ARG A 354 -29.83 -13.62 8.26
CA ARG A 354 -29.44 -14.87 7.60
C ARG A 354 -30.46 -15.29 6.53
N GLY A 355 -29.95 -15.74 5.39
CA GLY A 355 -30.69 -16.34 4.29
C GLY A 355 -30.56 -17.87 4.26
N GLY A 356 -31.04 -18.44 3.16
CA GLY A 356 -31.06 -19.89 2.93
C GLY A 356 -32.27 -20.59 3.55
N ARG A 357 -32.51 -21.82 3.10
CA ARG A 357 -33.53 -22.73 3.66
C ARG A 357 -32.92 -24.10 3.99
N GLY A 358 -33.35 -24.74 5.08
CA GLY A 358 -32.85 -26.04 5.51
C GLY A 358 -31.32 -26.11 5.58
N LEU A 359 -30.74 -27.08 4.87
CA LEU A 359 -29.28 -27.25 4.76
C LEU A 359 -28.57 -26.17 3.93
N GLY A 360 -29.32 -25.24 3.30
CA GLY A 360 -28.77 -24.05 2.67
C GLY A 360 -28.59 -22.86 3.62
N ILE A 361 -28.94 -23.00 4.90
CA ILE A 361 -28.57 -22.03 5.94
C ILE A 361 -27.05 -22.15 6.15
N VAL A 362 -26.34 -21.02 6.13
CA VAL A 362 -24.89 -20.97 6.34
C VAL A 362 -24.57 -21.44 7.77
N PRO A 363 -23.86 -22.56 7.96
CA PRO A 363 -23.50 -23.03 9.30
C PRO A 363 -22.41 -22.15 9.91
N SER A 364 -22.34 -22.12 11.24
CA SER A 364 -21.22 -21.49 11.95
C SER A 364 -19.89 -22.18 11.63
N ASN A 365 -18.81 -21.40 11.54
CA ASN A 365 -17.45 -21.88 11.26
C ASN A 365 -16.48 -21.55 12.41
N LEU A 366 -16.68 -22.20 13.55
CA LEU A 366 -15.91 -21.97 14.78
C LEU A 366 -15.01 -23.18 15.14
N GLY A 367 -14.69 -24.04 14.16
CA GLY A 367 -13.86 -25.22 14.36
C GLY A 367 -14.61 -26.37 15.06
N TYR A 368 -14.80 -26.27 16.37
CA TYR A 368 -15.39 -27.33 17.20
C TYR A 368 -16.46 -26.81 18.16
N ALA A 369 -17.42 -27.66 18.47
CA ALA A 369 -18.47 -27.40 19.45
C ALA A 369 -18.55 -28.51 20.49
N LEU A 370 -19.07 -28.19 21.68
CA LEU A 370 -19.45 -29.16 22.69
C LEU A 370 -20.98 -29.13 22.90
N PRO A 371 -21.74 -30.06 22.28
CA PRO A 371 -23.18 -30.15 22.46
C PRO A 371 -23.58 -30.41 23.92
N ILE A 372 -24.56 -29.66 24.42
CA ILE A 372 -25.08 -29.77 25.77
C ILE A 372 -26.21 -30.81 25.77
N ARG A 373 -25.83 -32.09 25.92
CA ARG A 373 -26.77 -33.22 26.02
C ARG A 373 -26.23 -34.36 26.88
N ALA A 374 -27.15 -35.12 27.47
CA ALA A 374 -26.80 -36.29 28.25
C ALA A 374 -26.02 -37.31 27.39
N GLY A 375 -24.93 -37.85 27.95
CA GLY A 375 -24.09 -38.84 27.26
C GLY A 375 -23.16 -38.27 26.17
N GLN A 376 -22.98 -36.94 26.07
CA GLN A 376 -22.00 -36.37 25.13
C GLN A 376 -20.59 -36.85 25.48
N ALA A 377 -19.90 -37.45 24.51
CA ALA A 377 -18.57 -38.03 24.71
C ALA A 377 -17.43 -37.00 24.59
N GLY A 378 -17.57 -36.00 23.71
CA GLY A 378 -16.54 -34.98 23.49
C GLY A 378 -16.93 -33.91 22.48
N LEU A 379 -15.92 -33.20 21.96
CA LEU A 379 -16.10 -32.17 20.94
C LEU A 379 -16.60 -32.76 19.61
N GLU A 380 -17.40 -31.99 18.87
CA GLU A 380 -17.82 -32.29 17.50
C GLU A 380 -17.27 -31.22 16.55
N GLU A 381 -16.66 -31.65 15.44
CA GLU A 381 -16.14 -30.77 14.39
C GLU A 381 -17.31 -30.13 13.63
N MET A 382 -17.23 -28.81 13.42
CA MET A 382 -18.18 -28.09 12.59
C MET A 382 -17.82 -28.25 11.11
N LYS A 383 -18.75 -28.81 10.32
CA LYS A 383 -18.56 -29.03 8.88
C LYS A 383 -19.62 -28.31 8.07
N GLY A 384 -19.33 -28.11 6.80
CA GLY A 384 -20.28 -27.63 5.80
C GLY A 384 -20.17 -26.15 5.46
N PHE A 385 -19.41 -25.35 6.22
CA PHE A 385 -19.21 -23.93 5.91
C PHE A 385 -18.60 -23.73 4.52
N ASP A 386 -17.58 -24.48 4.14
CA ASP A 386 -16.88 -24.28 2.85
C ASP A 386 -17.80 -24.35 1.63
N ARG A 387 -18.89 -25.14 1.70
CA ARG A 387 -19.88 -25.24 0.62
C ARG A 387 -20.79 -24.03 0.51
N LEU A 388 -20.87 -23.23 1.57
CA LEU A 388 -21.73 -22.06 1.74
C LEU A 388 -20.90 -20.82 2.18
N ALA A 389 -19.59 -20.84 1.95
CA ALA A 389 -18.72 -19.68 2.18
C ALA A 389 -19.10 -18.53 1.24
N GLY A 390 -19.65 -18.87 0.07
CA GLY A 390 -20.26 -17.93 -0.86
C GLY A 390 -19.27 -17.25 -1.80
N THR A 391 -19.83 -16.67 -2.86
CA THR A 391 -19.11 -15.94 -3.89
C THR A 391 -19.38 -14.44 -3.79
N MET A 392 -18.40 -13.66 -4.22
CA MET A 392 -18.59 -12.25 -4.58
C MET A 392 -18.10 -12.10 -6.01
N ASP A 393 -19.05 -11.88 -6.91
CA ASP A 393 -18.80 -11.70 -8.33
C ASP A 393 -19.11 -10.25 -8.70
N VAL A 394 -18.08 -9.49 -9.04
CA VAL A 394 -18.17 -8.07 -9.43
C VAL A 394 -18.03 -7.96 -10.95
N THR A 395 -18.85 -7.13 -11.57
CA THR A 395 -18.69 -6.70 -12.96
C THR A 395 -18.74 -5.18 -13.04
N GLU A 396 -17.62 -4.57 -13.39
CA GLU A 396 -17.50 -3.14 -13.70
C GLU A 396 -17.50 -2.94 -15.22
N GLN A 397 -18.37 -2.08 -15.72
CA GLN A 397 -18.45 -1.72 -17.13
C GLN A 397 -18.27 -0.22 -17.30
N PHE A 398 -17.11 0.17 -17.81
CA PHE A 398 -16.76 1.53 -18.18
C PHE A 398 -17.09 1.73 -19.66
N ALA A 399 -17.89 2.75 -19.97
CA ALA A 399 -18.11 3.19 -21.34
C ALA A 399 -17.68 4.66 -21.48
N VAL A 400 -16.69 4.90 -22.35
CA VAL A 400 -16.09 6.22 -22.58
C VAL A 400 -16.45 6.72 -23.97
N ASP A 401 -16.97 7.95 -24.04
CA ASP A 401 -17.22 8.69 -25.29
C ASP A 401 -16.71 10.13 -25.11
N GLU A 402 -15.47 10.39 -25.57
CA GLU A 402 -14.78 11.68 -25.42
C GLU A 402 -15.51 12.86 -26.10
N LYS A 403 -16.59 12.62 -26.85
CA LYS A 403 -17.36 13.67 -27.55
C LYS A 403 -18.74 13.89 -26.94
N ALA A 404 -19.20 12.99 -26.06
CA ALA A 404 -20.52 13.08 -25.46
C ALA A 404 -20.54 14.03 -24.25
N PRO A 405 -21.69 14.67 -23.94
CA PRO A 405 -21.85 15.47 -22.72
C PRO A 405 -21.62 14.65 -21.43
N THR A 406 -21.96 13.36 -21.48
CA THR A 406 -21.60 12.36 -20.46
C THR A 406 -20.45 11.54 -21.02
N ALA A 407 -19.23 11.86 -20.60
CA ALA A 407 -18.02 11.32 -21.22
C ALA A 407 -17.65 9.92 -20.70
N LEU A 408 -18.07 9.59 -19.48
CA LEU A 408 -17.92 8.26 -18.90
C LEU A 408 -19.24 7.84 -18.23
N THR A 409 -19.66 6.61 -18.48
CA THR A 409 -20.65 5.91 -17.64
C THR A 409 -19.99 4.69 -17.02
N LEU A 410 -20.28 4.44 -15.75
CA LEU A 410 -19.82 3.26 -15.03
C LEU A 410 -21.04 2.51 -14.49
N ARG A 411 -21.19 1.26 -14.91
CA ARG A 411 -22.17 0.33 -14.32
C ARG A 411 -21.43 -0.72 -13.50
N VAL A 412 -21.83 -0.90 -12.24
CA VAL A 412 -21.25 -1.92 -11.35
C VAL A 412 -22.35 -2.89 -10.97
N GLU A 413 -22.11 -4.18 -11.17
CA GLU A 413 -22.92 -5.24 -10.62
C GLU A 413 -22.12 -6.01 -9.61
N THR A 414 -22.64 -6.19 -8.41
CA THR A 414 -22.06 -7.11 -7.44
C THR A 414 -23.07 -8.16 -7.03
N ARG A 415 -22.71 -9.43 -7.22
CA ARG A 415 -23.52 -10.59 -6.83
C ARG A 415 -22.85 -11.26 -5.65
N TYR A 416 -23.58 -11.33 -4.55
CA TYR A 416 -23.19 -12.04 -3.35
C TYR A 416 -24.03 -13.31 -3.21
N SER A 417 -23.41 -14.41 -2.79
CA SER A 417 -24.09 -15.64 -2.40
C SER A 417 -23.72 -16.08 -0.98
N ASP A 418 -24.60 -16.88 -0.38
CA ASP A 418 -24.41 -17.57 0.90
C ASP A 418 -23.89 -16.66 2.03
N SER A 419 -22.74 -16.96 2.65
CA SER A 419 -22.24 -16.19 3.80
C SER A 419 -22.00 -14.70 3.49
N LEU A 420 -21.66 -14.38 2.23
CA LEU A 420 -21.43 -13.01 1.79
C LEU A 420 -22.73 -12.28 1.48
N ALA A 421 -23.76 -13.01 1.05
CA ALA A 421 -25.11 -12.47 0.92
C ALA A 421 -25.68 -12.09 2.30
N ASP A 422 -25.47 -12.94 3.31
CA ASP A 422 -25.81 -12.61 4.70
C ASP A 422 -25.09 -11.36 5.20
N TRP A 423 -23.79 -11.27 4.97
CA TRP A 423 -22.99 -10.10 5.33
C TRP A 423 -23.51 -8.82 4.67
N MET A 424 -23.78 -8.88 3.35
CA MET A 424 -24.28 -7.71 2.63
C MET A 424 -25.69 -7.31 3.09
N ARG A 425 -26.58 -8.29 3.30
CA ARG A 425 -27.94 -8.04 3.80
C ARG A 425 -27.91 -7.36 5.17
N SER A 426 -27.06 -7.85 6.08
CA SER A 426 -26.84 -7.23 7.38
C SER A 426 -26.28 -5.80 7.26
N ARG A 427 -25.31 -5.57 6.36
CA ARG A 427 -24.76 -4.23 6.10
C ARG A 427 -25.81 -3.23 5.61
N VAL A 428 -26.67 -3.64 4.67
CA VAL A 428 -27.75 -2.79 4.14
C VAL A 428 -28.78 -2.48 5.22
N ALA A 429 -29.18 -3.47 6.02
CA ALA A 429 -30.16 -3.30 7.09
C ALA A 429 -29.66 -2.39 8.21
N THR A 430 -28.39 -2.52 8.60
CA THR A 430 -27.80 -1.76 9.72
C THR A 430 -27.39 -0.34 9.35
N ARG A 431 -26.81 -0.13 8.16
CA ARG A 431 -26.37 1.20 7.72
C ARG A 431 -27.46 2.00 7.01
N GLY A 432 -28.46 1.33 6.44
CA GLY A 432 -29.46 1.93 5.57
C GLY A 432 -28.95 2.13 4.13
N MET A 433 -29.83 1.89 3.16
CA MET A 433 -29.51 1.92 1.74
C MET A 433 -28.88 3.25 1.26
N PRO A 434 -29.34 4.45 1.67
CA PRO A 434 -28.70 5.71 1.24
C PRO A 434 -27.25 5.86 1.70
N ASN A 435 -26.90 5.32 2.87
CA ASN A 435 -25.53 5.37 3.39
C ASN A 435 -24.62 4.38 2.67
N VAL A 436 -25.16 3.22 2.28
CA VAL A 436 -24.45 2.26 1.43
C VAL A 436 -24.20 2.85 0.05
N ALA A 437 -25.22 3.41 -0.60
CA ALA A 437 -25.10 4.05 -1.92
C ALA A 437 -24.07 5.20 -1.90
N ARG A 438 -24.13 6.07 -0.89
CA ARG A 438 -23.16 7.15 -0.71
C ARG A 438 -21.74 6.64 -0.48
N GLY A 439 -21.56 5.65 0.39
CA GLY A 439 -20.23 5.09 0.65
C GLY A 439 -19.62 4.44 -0.59
N ASN A 440 -20.43 3.79 -1.42
CA ASN A 440 -19.98 3.23 -2.68
C ASN A 440 -19.65 4.33 -3.71
N LEU A 441 -20.48 5.38 -3.81
CA LEU A 441 -20.18 6.55 -4.65
C LEU A 441 -18.86 7.22 -4.21
N GLU A 442 -18.67 7.45 -2.91
CA GLU A 442 -17.43 8.00 -2.34
C GLU A 442 -16.22 7.12 -2.66
N PHE A 443 -16.39 5.79 -2.67
CA PHE A 443 -15.33 4.85 -3.07
C PHE A 443 -14.90 5.07 -4.54
N TYR A 444 -15.83 5.27 -5.46
CA TYR A 444 -15.52 5.56 -6.86
C TYR A 444 -15.04 7.00 -7.09
N GLN A 445 -15.56 7.98 -6.33
CA GLN A 445 -15.18 9.38 -6.43
C GLN A 445 -13.72 9.65 -6.06
N LYS A 446 -13.10 8.77 -5.26
CA LYS A 446 -11.66 8.80 -5.01
C LYS A 446 -10.82 8.60 -6.29
N ARG A 447 -11.37 7.93 -7.30
CA ARG A 447 -10.73 7.66 -8.60
C ARG A 447 -11.28 8.54 -9.72
N PHE A 448 -12.55 8.93 -9.64
CA PHE A 448 -13.25 9.76 -10.63
C PHE A 448 -13.98 10.89 -9.91
N ALA A 449 -13.31 12.02 -9.67
CA ALA A 449 -13.92 13.15 -9.01
C ALA A 449 -15.05 13.73 -9.88
N GLY A 450 -16.11 14.24 -9.25
CA GLY A 450 -17.31 14.68 -9.97
C GLY A 450 -18.21 13.55 -10.51
N LEU A 451 -17.87 12.27 -10.28
CA LEU A 451 -18.76 11.17 -10.59
C LEU A 451 -20.07 11.32 -9.80
N THR A 452 -21.20 11.13 -10.46
CA THR A 452 -22.54 11.25 -9.86
C THR A 452 -23.35 9.97 -10.03
N GLU A 453 -24.26 9.71 -9.09
CA GLU A 453 -25.26 8.65 -9.21
C GLU A 453 -26.24 9.02 -10.33
N SER A 454 -26.29 8.20 -11.39
CA SER A 454 -27.18 8.40 -12.53
C SER A 454 -28.50 7.65 -12.38
N LYS A 455 -28.53 6.60 -11.56
CA LYS A 455 -29.74 5.91 -11.09
C LYS A 455 -29.53 5.48 -9.64
N PRO A 456 -30.58 5.53 -8.79
CA PRO A 456 -30.51 5.02 -7.43
C PRO A 456 -29.97 3.59 -7.38
N LEU A 457 -29.12 3.28 -6.39
CA LEU A 457 -28.70 1.92 -6.07
C LEU A 457 -29.90 0.96 -6.03
N GLU A 458 -29.85 -0.09 -6.86
CA GLU A 458 -30.82 -1.18 -6.86
C GLU A 458 -30.26 -2.36 -6.04
N VAL A 459 -31.04 -2.87 -5.09
CA VAL A 459 -30.70 -4.07 -4.31
C VAL A 459 -31.79 -5.11 -4.52
N GLN A 460 -31.42 -6.27 -5.06
CA GLN A 460 -32.29 -7.43 -5.21
C GLN A 460 -31.85 -8.49 -4.19
N ASP A 461 -32.72 -8.81 -3.25
CA ASP A 461 -32.45 -9.80 -2.20
C ASP A 461 -33.39 -11.01 -2.33
N ASP A 462 -32.82 -12.14 -2.72
CA ASP A 462 -33.48 -13.45 -2.61
C ASP A 462 -32.96 -14.13 -1.34
N ARG A 463 -33.68 -13.91 -0.24
CA ARG A 463 -33.33 -14.46 1.08
C ARG A 463 -33.39 -15.98 1.10
N ASP A 464 -34.27 -16.63 0.33
CA ASP A 464 -34.42 -18.09 0.33
C ASP A 464 -33.30 -18.77 -0.47
N ALA A 465 -32.91 -18.22 -1.62
CA ALA A 465 -31.74 -18.67 -2.38
C ALA A 465 -30.40 -18.19 -1.80
N ASN A 466 -30.45 -17.38 -0.74
CA ASN A 466 -29.34 -16.65 -0.13
C ASN A 466 -28.48 -15.88 -1.13
N ARG A 467 -29.10 -14.97 -1.89
CA ARG A 467 -28.43 -14.17 -2.92
C ARG A 467 -28.80 -12.71 -2.79
N VAL A 468 -27.80 -11.84 -2.87
CA VAL A 468 -27.98 -10.38 -2.93
C VAL A 468 -27.29 -9.86 -4.18
N VAL A 469 -28.00 -9.11 -5.01
CA VAL A 469 -27.46 -8.44 -6.19
C VAL A 469 -27.58 -6.94 -6.00
N MET A 470 -26.47 -6.23 -6.14
CA MET A 470 -26.40 -4.78 -6.11
C MET A 470 -26.07 -4.27 -7.49
N ILE A 471 -26.83 -3.28 -7.97
CA ILE A 471 -26.59 -2.64 -9.26
C ILE A 471 -26.45 -1.14 -9.05
N GLU A 472 -25.31 -0.61 -9.47
CA GLU A 472 -24.91 0.78 -9.31
C GLU A 472 -24.69 1.38 -10.69
N ASN A 473 -25.14 2.63 -10.88
CA ASN A 473 -25.03 3.31 -12.16
C ASN A 473 -24.53 4.73 -11.94
N TYR A 474 -23.39 5.05 -12.53
CA TYR A 474 -22.73 6.33 -12.37
C TYR A 474 -22.47 6.99 -13.71
N ALA A 475 -22.40 8.32 -13.68
CA ALA A 475 -22.08 9.15 -14.83
C ALA A 475 -21.09 10.24 -14.45
N LEU A 476 -20.17 10.52 -15.37
CA LEU A 476 -19.22 11.62 -15.28
C LEU A 476 -19.46 12.58 -16.45
N ALA A 477 -19.74 13.83 -16.13
CA ALA A 477 -19.92 14.87 -17.14
C ALA A 477 -18.58 15.16 -17.85
N LYS A 478 -18.66 15.63 -19.10
CA LYS A 478 -17.47 15.96 -19.89
C LYS A 478 -16.52 16.93 -19.19
N ALA A 479 -17.07 17.94 -18.51
CA ALA A 479 -16.27 18.93 -17.80
C ALA A 479 -15.41 18.32 -16.69
N ASP A 480 -15.98 17.42 -15.88
CA ASP A 480 -15.25 16.74 -14.81
C ASP A 480 -14.31 15.67 -15.37
N PHE A 481 -14.74 14.93 -16.40
CA PHE A 481 -13.90 13.95 -17.11
C PHE A 481 -12.63 14.59 -17.71
N ASP A 482 -12.74 15.79 -18.26
CA ASP A 482 -11.61 16.55 -18.79
C ASP A 482 -10.72 17.10 -17.68
N LYS A 483 -11.35 17.68 -16.65
CA LYS A 483 -10.66 18.22 -15.48
C LYS A 483 -9.81 17.15 -14.79
N ASP A 484 -10.37 15.97 -14.62
CA ASP A 484 -9.73 14.82 -14.00
C ASP A 484 -8.78 14.07 -14.94
N LYS A 485 -8.69 14.50 -16.21
CA LYS A 485 -7.87 13.86 -17.25
C LYS A 485 -8.16 12.36 -17.37
N THR A 486 -9.41 11.95 -17.16
CA THR A 486 -9.81 10.53 -17.15
C THR A 486 -9.56 9.84 -18.48
N LEU A 487 -9.54 10.58 -19.60
CA LEU A 487 -9.12 10.03 -20.90
C LEU A 487 -7.66 9.55 -20.89
N SER A 488 -6.80 10.25 -20.16
CA SER A 488 -5.37 9.99 -20.10
C SER A 488 -4.98 9.11 -18.91
N ASP A 489 -5.82 8.94 -17.91
CA ASP A 489 -5.53 8.08 -16.76
C ASP A 489 -6.82 7.43 -16.21
N LEU A 490 -7.46 6.58 -17.02
CA LEU A 490 -8.59 5.80 -16.56
C LEU A 490 -8.07 4.67 -15.66
N ASN A 491 -8.16 4.87 -14.34
CA ASN A 491 -7.67 3.93 -13.33
C ASN A 491 -8.74 2.91 -12.90
N THR A 492 -8.54 1.65 -13.26
CA THR A 492 -9.39 0.52 -12.88
C THR A 492 -8.80 -0.24 -11.69
N ASN A 493 -9.62 -0.90 -10.88
CA ASN A 493 -9.11 -1.67 -9.74
C ASN A 493 -9.99 -2.89 -9.44
N ALA A 494 -9.41 -4.08 -9.56
CA ALA A 494 -10.05 -5.37 -9.32
C ALA A 494 -10.22 -5.69 -7.81
N TYR A 495 -10.85 -4.79 -7.05
CA TYR A 495 -10.91 -4.83 -5.58
C TYR A 495 -11.49 -6.11 -4.97
N ALA A 496 -12.35 -6.85 -5.68
CA ALA A 496 -12.90 -8.12 -5.19
C ALA A 496 -11.86 -9.23 -4.98
N VAL A 497 -10.67 -9.15 -5.59
CA VAL A 497 -9.57 -10.12 -5.42
C VAL A 497 -8.38 -9.55 -4.62
N SER A 498 -8.34 -8.24 -4.41
CA SER A 498 -7.26 -7.52 -3.72
C SER A 498 -7.41 -7.53 -2.20
N ASP A 499 -6.30 -7.39 -1.47
CA ASP A 499 -6.26 -7.26 0.00
C ASP A 499 -6.90 -8.44 0.76
N ILE A 500 -6.91 -9.63 0.16
CA ILE A 500 -7.44 -10.86 0.76
C ILE A 500 -6.35 -11.74 1.35
N LEU A 501 -5.25 -11.92 0.61
CA LEU A 501 -4.11 -12.72 1.06
C LEU A 501 -3.19 -11.89 1.97
N PRO A 502 -2.52 -12.50 2.94
CA PRO A 502 -1.60 -11.81 3.84
C PRO A 502 -0.39 -11.26 3.08
N GLY A 503 0.05 -10.05 3.47
CA GLY A 503 1.18 -9.37 2.87
C GLY A 503 2.53 -9.91 3.36
N ARG A 504 3.58 -9.69 2.56
CA ARG A 504 4.95 -10.07 2.89
C ARG A 504 5.46 -9.33 4.14
N GLN A 505 6.04 -10.07 5.09
CA GLN A 505 6.69 -9.50 6.27
C GLN A 505 8.18 -9.20 6.04
N ALA A 506 8.75 -8.32 6.87
CA ALA A 506 10.17 -7.98 6.87
C ALA A 506 11.00 -9.09 7.56
N GLY A 507 11.33 -10.15 6.84
CA GLY A 507 12.19 -11.25 7.30
C GLY A 507 11.67 -12.64 6.93
N LEU A 508 12.53 -13.66 7.06
CA LEU A 508 12.13 -15.05 6.83
C LEU A 508 11.11 -15.49 7.88
N ARG A 509 10.00 -16.06 7.40
CA ARG A 509 8.92 -16.59 8.23
C ARG A 509 9.38 -17.81 9.04
N LYS A 510 8.98 -17.86 10.31
CA LYS A 510 9.28 -18.98 11.23
C LYS A 510 8.03 -19.66 11.76
N GLN A 511 6.91 -18.94 11.82
CA GLN A 511 5.61 -19.42 12.29
C GLN A 511 4.69 -19.68 11.09
N PRO A 512 3.70 -20.58 11.24
CA PRO A 512 2.70 -20.82 10.19
C PRO A 512 2.02 -19.52 9.74
N LEU A 513 1.70 -19.43 8.46
CA LEU A 513 0.97 -18.31 7.86
C LEU A 513 -0.53 -18.62 7.85
N SER A 514 -1.34 -17.76 8.46
CA SER A 514 -2.80 -17.85 8.44
C SER A 514 -3.31 -17.55 7.04
N LEU A 515 -4.25 -18.38 6.56
CA LEU A 515 -4.88 -18.21 5.26
C LEU A 515 -6.39 -18.04 5.39
N PRO A 516 -6.99 -17.16 4.57
CA PRO A 516 -8.43 -17.18 4.35
C PRO A 516 -8.87 -18.47 3.64
N THR A 517 -9.98 -19.05 4.10
CA THR A 517 -10.52 -20.32 3.58
C THR A 517 -11.69 -20.13 2.62
N ALA A 518 -11.89 -21.12 1.76
CA ALA A 518 -13.04 -21.26 0.87
C ALA A 518 -13.34 -19.98 0.08
N ILE A 519 -12.29 -19.29 -0.37
CA ILE A 519 -12.44 -18.07 -1.16
C ILE A 519 -12.95 -18.45 -2.55
N SER A 520 -13.92 -17.69 -3.03
CA SER A 520 -14.27 -17.65 -4.45
C SER A 520 -14.66 -16.23 -4.80
N ARG A 521 -13.79 -15.53 -5.51
CA ARG A 521 -13.97 -14.13 -5.91
C ARG A 521 -13.73 -13.99 -7.40
N THR A 522 -14.66 -13.33 -8.07
CA THR A 522 -14.50 -12.97 -9.48
C THR A 522 -14.64 -11.46 -9.61
N HIS A 523 -13.71 -10.82 -10.32
CA HIS A 523 -13.86 -9.43 -10.73
C HIS A 523 -13.71 -9.34 -12.24
N VAL A 524 -14.75 -8.86 -12.90
CA VAL A 524 -14.74 -8.54 -14.32
C VAL A 524 -14.64 -7.04 -14.49
N ILE A 525 -13.65 -6.57 -15.24
CA ILE A 525 -13.53 -5.17 -15.64
C ILE A 525 -13.64 -5.11 -17.16
N GLU A 526 -14.59 -4.33 -17.65
CA GLU A 526 -14.81 -4.09 -19.07
C GLU A 526 -14.64 -2.59 -19.35
N VAL A 527 -13.67 -2.25 -20.20
CA VAL A 527 -13.44 -0.88 -20.64
C VAL A 527 -13.75 -0.80 -22.12
N LYS A 528 -14.83 -0.09 -22.44
CA LYS A 528 -15.24 0.25 -23.80
C LYS A 528 -14.94 1.73 -24.07
N ALA A 529 -14.02 2.02 -24.97
CA ALA A 529 -13.62 3.37 -25.31
C ALA A 529 -13.91 3.68 -26.78
N LYS A 530 -14.99 4.42 -27.04
CA LYS A 530 -15.44 4.74 -28.39
C LYS A 530 -14.33 5.41 -29.20
N ASP A 531 -14.15 4.99 -30.45
CA ASP A 531 -13.11 5.47 -31.39
C ASP A 531 -11.65 5.26 -30.91
N ARG A 532 -11.42 4.43 -29.89
CA ARG A 532 -10.10 4.09 -29.34
C ARG A 532 -9.97 2.58 -29.23
N ALA A 533 -8.75 2.05 -29.29
CA ALA A 533 -8.47 0.65 -29.00
C ALA A 533 -7.66 0.54 -27.69
N PRO A 534 -8.30 0.37 -26.52
CA PRO A 534 -7.61 0.21 -25.24
C PRO A 534 -6.66 -1.00 -25.31
N TRP A 535 -5.48 -0.89 -24.71
CA TRP A 535 -4.53 -2.00 -24.65
C TRP A 535 -5.08 -3.17 -23.80
N SER A 536 -4.58 -4.40 -24.03
CA SER A 536 -4.89 -5.56 -23.18
C SER A 536 -3.65 -5.99 -22.42
N PRO A 537 -3.75 -6.24 -21.11
CA PRO A 537 -2.66 -6.83 -20.35
C PRO A 537 -2.50 -8.32 -20.66
N ASP A 538 -1.32 -8.86 -20.39
CA ASP A 538 -1.04 -10.29 -20.52
C ASP A 538 -1.81 -11.12 -19.47
N ASP A 539 -2.06 -12.38 -19.80
CA ASP A 539 -2.69 -13.32 -18.88
C ASP A 539 -1.74 -13.73 -17.76
N ILE A 540 -2.30 -13.98 -16.58
CA ILE A 540 -1.58 -14.44 -15.39
C ILE A 540 -2.28 -15.70 -14.90
N ASP A 541 -1.52 -16.72 -14.52
CA ASP A 541 -2.03 -17.92 -13.88
C ASP A 541 -1.00 -18.39 -12.84
N MET A 542 -1.39 -18.39 -11.56
CA MET A 542 -0.51 -18.69 -10.43
C MET A 542 -1.21 -19.57 -9.40
N GLN A 543 -0.48 -20.54 -8.87
CA GLN A 543 -0.97 -21.47 -7.86
C GLN A 543 0.04 -21.67 -6.73
N ALA A 544 -0.45 -21.70 -5.48
CA ALA A 544 0.31 -22.04 -4.28
C ALA A 544 -0.58 -22.86 -3.35
N GLY A 545 -0.30 -24.16 -3.23
CA GLY A 545 -1.19 -25.09 -2.55
C GLY A 545 -2.60 -25.06 -3.16
N ASP A 546 -3.60 -24.82 -2.31
CA ASP A 546 -5.00 -24.72 -2.72
C ASP A 546 -5.41 -23.30 -3.17
N ILE A 547 -4.51 -22.32 -3.14
CA ILE A 547 -4.75 -20.95 -3.63
C ILE A 547 -4.48 -20.89 -5.13
N HIS A 548 -5.44 -20.40 -5.89
CA HIS A 548 -5.34 -20.18 -7.33
C HIS A 548 -5.77 -18.76 -7.68
N PHE A 549 -4.88 -18.02 -8.34
CA PHE A 549 -5.16 -16.70 -8.89
C PHE A 549 -4.91 -16.70 -10.39
N TYR A 550 -5.84 -16.15 -11.16
CA TYR A 550 -5.58 -15.85 -12.56
C TYR A 550 -6.22 -14.54 -13.01
N ARG A 551 -5.63 -13.95 -14.04
CA ARG A 551 -6.24 -12.89 -14.86
C ARG A 551 -6.26 -13.36 -16.32
N GLN A 552 -7.43 -13.32 -16.93
CA GLN A 552 -7.59 -13.54 -18.37
C GLN A 552 -8.10 -12.28 -19.05
N SER A 553 -7.47 -11.87 -20.14
CA SER A 553 -7.75 -10.61 -20.81
C SER A 553 -8.08 -10.82 -22.29
N THR A 554 -9.15 -10.18 -22.75
CA THR A 554 -9.61 -10.25 -24.13
C THR A 554 -9.85 -8.84 -24.67
N GLN A 555 -9.28 -8.52 -25.83
CA GLN A 555 -9.54 -7.28 -26.55
C GLN A 555 -10.30 -7.54 -27.84
N SER A 556 -11.31 -6.73 -28.10
CA SER A 556 -12.09 -6.76 -29.34
C SER A 556 -12.45 -5.33 -29.74
N GLY A 557 -11.72 -4.77 -30.72
CA GLY A 557 -11.96 -3.44 -31.25
C GLY A 557 -11.81 -2.35 -30.19
N ASP A 558 -12.93 -1.73 -29.82
CA ASP A 558 -13.00 -0.63 -28.85
C ASP A 558 -13.15 -1.09 -27.39
N THR A 559 -13.16 -2.39 -27.14
CA THR A 559 -13.44 -2.98 -25.84
C THR A 559 -12.31 -3.89 -25.38
N VAL A 560 -11.88 -3.74 -24.13
CA VAL A 560 -11.04 -4.70 -23.40
C VAL A 560 -11.83 -5.24 -22.21
N ARG A 561 -11.75 -6.55 -21.99
CA ARG A 561 -12.41 -7.25 -20.89
C ARG A 561 -11.36 -8.08 -20.15
N MET A 562 -11.27 -7.88 -18.85
CA MET A 562 -10.35 -8.57 -17.95
C MET A 562 -11.15 -9.32 -16.89
N VAL A 563 -10.85 -10.60 -16.71
CA VAL A 563 -11.48 -11.49 -15.73
C VAL A 563 -10.41 -11.90 -14.72
N TYR A 564 -10.55 -11.38 -13.50
CA TYR A 564 -9.74 -11.74 -12.35
C TYR A 564 -10.48 -12.78 -11.53
N LYS A 565 -9.79 -13.84 -11.12
CA LYS A 565 -10.35 -14.82 -10.20
C LYS A 565 -9.34 -15.21 -9.14
N LEU A 566 -9.78 -15.19 -7.88
CA LEU A 566 -9.05 -15.74 -6.75
C LEU A 566 -9.93 -16.82 -6.11
N SER A 567 -9.36 -18.00 -5.92
CA SER A 567 -10.01 -19.10 -5.19
C SER A 567 -9.05 -19.77 -4.21
N SER A 568 -9.60 -20.29 -3.11
CA SER A 568 -8.86 -21.12 -2.15
C SER A 568 -9.67 -22.34 -1.70
N GLY A 569 -8.96 -23.40 -1.29
CA GLY A 569 -9.55 -24.57 -0.64
C GLY A 569 -9.90 -24.33 0.83
N SER A 570 -10.08 -25.42 1.58
CA SER A 570 -10.43 -25.38 3.01
C SER A 570 -9.22 -25.21 3.94
N GLN A 571 -8.00 -25.16 3.40
CA GLN A 571 -6.78 -24.94 4.20
C GLN A 571 -6.76 -23.51 4.76
N ASN A 572 -6.69 -23.40 6.09
CA ASN A 572 -6.72 -22.13 6.82
C ASN A 572 -5.33 -21.65 7.29
N MET A 573 -4.27 -22.40 6.96
CA MET A 573 -2.89 -22.00 7.19
C MET A 573 -1.94 -22.80 6.29
N VAL A 574 -0.72 -22.29 6.10
CA VAL A 574 0.41 -23.03 5.53
C VAL A 574 1.61 -23.00 6.48
N PRO A 575 2.50 -24.00 6.43
CA PRO A 575 3.79 -23.97 7.11
C PRO A 575 4.63 -22.75 6.71
N ALA A 576 5.63 -22.41 7.53
CA ALA A 576 6.45 -21.23 7.31
C ALA A 576 7.26 -21.29 6.00
N GLU A 577 7.70 -22.49 5.61
CA GLU A 577 8.43 -22.77 4.38
C GLU A 577 7.62 -22.51 3.09
N ASP A 578 6.29 -22.59 3.16
CA ASP A 578 5.39 -22.42 2.01
C ASP A 578 4.85 -20.98 1.89
N ALA A 579 5.10 -20.13 2.90
CA ALA A 579 4.60 -18.75 2.94
C ALA A 579 5.07 -17.88 1.77
N GLU A 580 6.29 -18.11 1.27
CA GLU A 580 6.86 -17.36 0.15
C GLU A 580 6.04 -17.47 -1.15
N ALA A 581 5.47 -18.65 -1.43
CA ALA A 581 4.63 -18.84 -2.61
C ALA A 581 3.30 -18.08 -2.49
N VAL A 582 2.74 -18.01 -1.28
CA VAL A 582 1.52 -17.23 -1.00
C VAL A 582 1.81 -15.73 -1.13
N TYR A 583 2.91 -15.25 -0.56
CA TYR A 583 3.33 -13.85 -0.70
C TYR A 583 3.54 -13.48 -2.16
N ALA A 584 4.16 -14.34 -2.97
CA ALA A 584 4.32 -14.08 -4.40
C ALA A 584 2.98 -13.88 -5.14
N ILE A 585 1.94 -14.66 -4.79
CA ILE A 585 0.60 -14.45 -5.35
C ILE A 585 0.00 -13.14 -4.83
N SER A 586 0.10 -12.86 -3.53
CA SER A 586 -0.42 -11.62 -2.94
C SER A 586 0.22 -10.37 -3.55
N ASP A 587 1.55 -10.36 -3.66
CA ASP A 587 2.34 -9.30 -4.29
C ASP A 587 1.88 -9.12 -5.75
N LYS A 588 1.71 -10.23 -6.48
CA LYS A 588 1.24 -10.18 -7.88
C LYS A 588 -0.18 -9.64 -8.02
N ILE A 589 -1.09 -9.99 -7.12
CA ILE A 589 -2.45 -9.41 -7.12
C ILE A 589 -2.38 -7.91 -6.87
N ALA A 590 -1.60 -7.45 -5.89
CA ALA A 590 -1.47 -6.03 -5.57
C ALA A 590 -0.89 -5.21 -6.74
N GLU A 591 0.06 -5.78 -7.48
CA GLU A 591 0.63 -5.18 -8.69
C GLU A 591 -0.37 -5.10 -9.85
N GLU A 592 -1.22 -6.12 -10.01
CA GLU A 592 -1.96 -6.36 -11.25
C GLU A 592 -3.47 -6.09 -11.15
N SER A 593 -3.99 -5.89 -9.93
CA SER A 593 -5.39 -5.55 -9.71
C SER A 593 -5.70 -4.11 -10.13
N GLY A 594 -4.73 -3.20 -10.01
CA GLY A 594 -4.87 -1.79 -10.37
C GLY A 594 -4.27 -1.49 -11.74
N LEU A 595 -5.09 -1.42 -12.79
CA LEU A 595 -4.62 -1.12 -14.15
C LEU A 595 -5.07 0.26 -14.62
N ARG A 596 -4.12 0.98 -15.22
CA ARG A 596 -4.34 2.32 -15.79
C ARG A 596 -4.45 2.25 -17.31
N PHE A 597 -5.48 2.90 -17.85
CA PHE A 597 -5.71 3.01 -19.28
C PHE A 597 -5.51 4.46 -19.74
N PHE A 598 -4.50 4.64 -20.59
CA PHE A 598 -4.21 5.90 -21.27
C PHE A 598 -4.96 5.88 -22.62
N LEU A 599 -6.26 6.18 -22.61
CA LEU A 599 -7.13 6.09 -23.80
C LEU A 599 -6.81 7.16 -24.85
N ASP A 600 -6.27 8.30 -24.43
CA ASP A 600 -5.74 9.34 -25.30
C ASP A 600 -4.53 8.89 -26.14
N LYS A 601 -3.67 8.05 -25.56
CA LYS A 601 -2.51 7.39 -26.19
C LYS A 601 -2.88 6.11 -26.92
N SER A 602 -4.02 5.53 -26.57
CA SER A 602 -4.54 4.36 -27.26
C SER A 602 -4.79 4.73 -28.72
N PRO A 603 -4.32 3.91 -29.68
CA PRO A 603 -4.46 4.21 -31.08
C PRO A 603 -5.94 4.44 -31.35
N LYS A 604 -6.25 5.62 -31.91
CA LYS A 604 -7.46 5.73 -32.71
C LYS A 604 -7.31 4.67 -33.78
N PRO A 605 -8.31 3.83 -34.07
CA PRO A 605 -8.25 2.89 -35.18
C PRO A 605 -7.90 3.67 -36.45
N SER A 606 -6.60 3.73 -36.76
CA SER A 606 -6.10 4.50 -37.89
C SER A 606 -6.34 3.63 -39.09
N LYS A 607 -7.04 4.21 -40.07
CA LYS A 607 -7.08 3.60 -41.40
C LYS A 607 -5.65 3.57 -41.90
N PRO A 608 -5.05 2.40 -42.18
CA PRO A 608 -3.73 2.35 -42.78
C PRO A 608 -3.80 3.07 -44.13
N SER A 609 -3.10 4.20 -44.26
CA SER A 609 -2.89 4.83 -45.56
C SER A 609 -1.72 4.12 -46.25
N LEU A 610 -2.01 3.01 -46.92
CA LEU A 610 -1.06 2.23 -47.73
C LEU A 610 -0.72 2.89 -49.08
N ALA A 611 -1.09 4.14 -49.30
CA ALA A 611 -1.08 4.76 -50.62
C ALA A 611 0.33 5.04 -51.18
N ALA A 612 1.39 5.05 -50.36
CA ALA A 612 2.70 5.57 -50.76
C ALA A 612 3.66 4.57 -51.43
N ASP A 613 3.42 3.24 -51.36
CA ASP A 613 4.42 2.25 -51.82
C ASP A 613 3.82 1.06 -52.60
N MET A 614 2.78 1.30 -53.41
CA MET A 614 2.08 0.26 -54.18
C MET A 614 2.82 -0.23 -55.44
N GLU A 615 3.92 0.41 -55.84
CA GLU A 615 4.63 0.06 -57.08
C GLU A 615 5.32 -1.31 -56.98
N ALA A 616 5.85 -1.66 -55.81
CA ALA A 616 6.51 -2.95 -55.55
C ALA A 616 5.54 -4.15 -55.43
N LEU A 617 4.24 -3.88 -55.30
CA LEU A 617 3.17 -4.88 -55.20
C LEU A 617 2.20 -4.81 -56.39
N ALA A 618 2.60 -4.15 -57.49
CA ALA A 618 1.75 -3.98 -58.67
C ALA A 618 1.11 -5.28 -59.21
N PRO A 619 1.80 -6.45 -59.24
CA PRO A 619 1.18 -7.72 -59.65
C PRO A 619 0.09 -8.24 -58.71
N TYR A 620 0.02 -7.74 -57.48
CA TYR A 620 -0.85 -8.20 -56.39
C TYR A 620 -1.84 -7.12 -55.93
N ARG A 621 -2.07 -6.10 -56.77
CA ARG A 621 -2.83 -4.88 -56.42
C ARG A 621 -4.21 -5.18 -55.82
N ASP A 622 -4.95 -6.12 -56.40
CA ASP A 622 -6.33 -6.43 -55.99
C ASP A 622 -6.37 -7.05 -54.59
N ASP A 623 -5.48 -8.00 -54.31
CA ASP A 623 -5.39 -8.67 -53.01
C ASP A 623 -4.94 -7.67 -51.92
N VAL A 624 -3.97 -6.81 -52.22
CA VAL A 624 -3.49 -5.77 -51.28
C VAL A 624 -4.57 -4.73 -51.01
N GLN A 625 -5.33 -4.31 -52.03
CA GLN A 625 -6.44 -3.37 -51.86
C GLN A 625 -7.60 -4.00 -51.07
N LYS A 626 -7.88 -5.29 -51.28
CA LYS A 626 -8.88 -6.03 -50.50
C LYS A 626 -8.45 -6.15 -49.03
N ALA A 627 -7.21 -6.57 -48.77
CA ALA A 627 -6.66 -6.65 -47.41
C ALA A 627 -6.67 -5.28 -46.72
N GLY A 628 -6.23 -4.22 -47.41
CA GLY A 628 -6.29 -2.85 -46.90
C GLY A 628 -7.71 -2.40 -46.57
N THR A 629 -8.69 -2.69 -47.43
CA THR A 629 -10.11 -2.37 -47.18
C THR A 629 -10.63 -3.08 -45.93
N LEU A 630 -10.30 -4.36 -45.76
CA LEU A 630 -10.67 -5.13 -44.58
C LEU A 630 -9.98 -4.59 -43.30
N MET A 631 -8.71 -4.19 -43.40
CA MET A 631 -7.99 -3.52 -42.31
C MET A 631 -8.64 -2.19 -41.89
N THR A 632 -9.37 -1.50 -42.77
CA THR A 632 -10.06 -0.25 -42.38
C THR A 632 -11.38 -0.45 -41.63
N LYS A 633 -11.92 -1.68 -41.60
CA LYS A 633 -13.22 -1.97 -40.95
C LYS A 633 -13.11 -2.05 -39.42
N GLY A 634 -11.93 -2.36 -38.89
CA GLY A 634 -11.66 -2.30 -37.45
C GLY A 634 -12.26 -3.41 -36.60
N ASP A 635 -12.90 -4.42 -37.20
CA ASP A 635 -13.46 -5.58 -36.52
C ASP A 635 -12.58 -6.85 -36.67
N GLN A 636 -12.68 -7.75 -35.69
CA GLN A 636 -11.84 -8.96 -35.63
C GLN A 636 -12.03 -9.89 -36.83
N ALA A 637 -13.26 -10.03 -37.36
CA ALA A 637 -13.52 -10.92 -38.48
C ALA A 637 -12.85 -10.40 -39.76
N SER A 638 -12.94 -9.09 -40.01
CA SER A 638 -12.26 -8.43 -41.12
C SER A 638 -10.73 -8.49 -41.00
N PHE A 639 -10.17 -8.37 -39.79
CA PHE A 639 -8.74 -8.52 -39.56
C PHE A 639 -8.25 -9.94 -39.82
N VAL A 640 -9.01 -10.98 -39.44
CA VAL A 640 -8.67 -12.37 -39.74
C VAL A 640 -8.74 -12.64 -41.24
N GLU A 641 -9.76 -12.10 -41.94
CA GLU A 641 -9.84 -12.22 -43.41
C GLU A 641 -8.67 -11.50 -44.10
N ALA A 642 -8.34 -10.28 -43.65
CA ALA A 642 -7.19 -9.53 -44.17
C ALA A 642 -5.87 -10.28 -43.95
N LEU A 643 -5.68 -10.85 -42.75
CA LEU A 643 -4.50 -11.63 -42.41
C LEU A 643 -4.39 -12.89 -43.27
N SER A 644 -5.51 -13.55 -43.58
CA SER A 644 -5.54 -14.69 -44.51
C SER A 644 -5.10 -14.30 -45.92
N ILE A 645 -5.55 -13.15 -46.43
CA ILE A 645 -5.13 -12.65 -47.75
C ILE A 645 -3.64 -12.36 -47.76
N LEU A 646 -3.13 -11.69 -46.72
CA LEU A 646 -1.71 -11.35 -46.62
C LEU A 646 -0.82 -12.58 -46.42
N ASN A 647 -1.30 -13.63 -45.75
CA ASN A 647 -0.57 -14.90 -45.66
C ASN A 647 -0.44 -15.57 -47.04
N GLN A 648 -1.50 -15.58 -47.85
CA GLN A 648 -1.44 -16.12 -49.21
C GLN A 648 -0.55 -15.26 -50.13
N LEU A 649 -0.56 -13.94 -49.96
CA LEU A 649 0.34 -13.05 -50.67
C LEU A 649 1.80 -13.26 -50.27
N SER A 650 2.06 -13.45 -48.99
CA SER A 650 3.39 -13.68 -48.42
C SER A 650 4.10 -14.89 -49.03
N GLU A 651 3.36 -15.89 -49.54
CA GLU A 651 3.90 -17.07 -50.23
C GLU A 651 4.26 -16.80 -51.71
N LYS A 652 3.67 -15.77 -52.32
CA LYS A 652 3.82 -15.44 -53.75
C LYS A 652 4.83 -14.33 -54.00
N VAL A 653 5.01 -13.42 -53.04
CA VAL A 653 5.92 -12.29 -53.16
C VAL A 653 7.37 -12.76 -53.03
N GLU A 654 8.24 -12.31 -53.96
CA GLU A 654 9.66 -12.64 -53.97
C GLU A 654 10.37 -12.12 -52.70
N ARG A 655 11.25 -12.94 -52.12
CA ARG A 655 11.98 -12.62 -50.88
C ARG A 655 13.49 -12.79 -51.10
N PRO A 656 14.34 -11.81 -50.71
CA PRO A 656 13.97 -10.53 -50.09
C PRO A 656 13.49 -9.49 -51.12
N SER A 657 12.43 -8.73 -50.80
CA SER A 657 12.00 -7.58 -51.61
C SER A 657 11.25 -6.52 -50.79
N LYS A 658 11.17 -5.29 -51.32
CA LYS A 658 10.35 -4.21 -50.74
C LYS A 658 8.87 -4.63 -50.61
N GLY A 659 8.36 -5.40 -51.58
CA GLY A 659 6.99 -5.92 -51.54
C GLY A 659 6.79 -6.92 -50.40
N ALA A 660 7.74 -7.82 -50.17
CA ALA A 660 7.65 -8.80 -49.07
C ALA A 660 7.70 -8.12 -47.70
N GLY A 661 8.56 -7.10 -47.56
CA GLY A 661 8.62 -6.28 -46.36
C GLY A 661 7.28 -5.58 -46.07
N LEU A 662 6.65 -4.95 -47.07
CA LEU A 662 5.33 -4.32 -46.91
C LEU A 662 4.25 -5.33 -46.46
N VAL A 663 4.23 -6.52 -47.05
CA VAL A 663 3.27 -7.58 -46.69
C VAL A 663 3.48 -8.06 -45.26
N ASP A 664 4.73 -8.32 -44.85
CA ASP A 664 5.03 -8.72 -43.47
C ASP A 664 4.74 -7.60 -42.47
N GLY A 665 4.95 -6.34 -42.86
CA GLY A 665 4.59 -5.19 -42.03
C GLY A 665 3.09 -5.07 -41.82
N MET A 666 2.29 -5.25 -42.88
CA MET A 666 0.82 -5.29 -42.78
C MET A 666 0.33 -6.44 -41.89
N LYS A 667 0.96 -7.64 -42.02
CA LYS A 667 0.69 -8.78 -41.14
C LYS A 667 1.03 -8.44 -39.69
N GLY A 668 2.17 -7.81 -39.46
CA GLY A 668 2.62 -7.37 -38.15
C GLY A 668 1.65 -6.41 -37.48
N VAL A 669 1.17 -5.39 -38.21
CA VAL A 669 0.14 -4.45 -37.71
C VAL A 669 -1.17 -5.17 -37.39
N LEU A 670 -1.65 -6.07 -38.26
CA LEU A 670 -2.87 -6.85 -38.01
C LEU A 670 -2.73 -7.78 -36.81
N LEU A 671 -1.60 -8.48 -36.69
CA LEU A 671 -1.32 -9.36 -35.56
C LEU A 671 -1.25 -8.57 -34.25
N ALA A 672 -0.68 -7.36 -34.27
CA ALA A 672 -0.70 -6.47 -33.12
C ALA A 672 -2.15 -6.05 -32.78
N SER A 673 -2.96 -5.69 -33.78
CA SER A 673 -4.39 -5.37 -33.59
C SER A 673 -5.25 -6.57 -33.17
N LEU A 674 -4.80 -7.80 -33.41
CA LEU A 674 -5.44 -9.06 -32.98
C LEU A 674 -4.92 -9.57 -31.62
N ASN A 675 -4.14 -8.76 -30.91
CA ASN A 675 -3.48 -9.13 -29.65
C ASN A 675 -2.64 -10.42 -29.78
N ARG A 676 -1.78 -10.48 -30.80
CA ARG A 676 -0.83 -11.56 -31.05
C ARG A 676 0.58 -10.98 -31.05
N ALA A 677 1.04 -10.53 -29.89
CA ALA A 677 2.28 -9.74 -29.75
C ALA A 677 3.53 -10.45 -30.28
N ALA A 678 3.76 -11.72 -29.93
CA ALA A 678 4.92 -12.48 -30.40
C ALA A 678 5.00 -12.61 -31.93
N PRO A 679 3.96 -13.10 -32.64
CA PRO A 679 4.00 -13.16 -34.10
C PRO A 679 3.91 -11.78 -34.76
N ALA A 680 3.31 -10.78 -34.11
CA ALA A 680 3.35 -9.39 -34.58
C ALA A 680 4.79 -8.86 -34.61
N LYS A 681 5.54 -9.04 -33.51
CA LYS A 681 6.96 -8.67 -33.43
C LYS A 681 7.78 -9.39 -34.49
N ALA A 682 7.58 -10.70 -34.67
CA ALA A 682 8.30 -11.48 -35.69
C ALA A 682 8.02 -10.96 -37.12
N ALA A 683 6.77 -10.65 -37.44
CA ALA A 683 6.39 -10.12 -38.74
C ALA A 683 6.92 -8.70 -38.97
N LEU A 684 6.91 -7.83 -37.95
CA LEU A 684 7.47 -6.48 -38.03
C LEU A 684 9.00 -6.48 -38.12
N LEU A 685 9.69 -7.40 -37.44
CA LEU A 685 11.13 -7.60 -37.59
C LEU A 685 11.46 -8.05 -39.01
N SER A 686 10.74 -9.05 -39.53
CA SER A 686 10.89 -9.52 -40.91
C SER A 686 10.59 -8.40 -41.93
N SER A 687 9.60 -7.56 -41.64
CA SER A 687 9.33 -6.35 -42.42
C SER A 687 10.53 -5.42 -42.44
N MET A 688 11.12 -5.12 -41.29
CA MET A 688 12.26 -4.20 -41.19
C MET A 688 13.52 -4.73 -41.86
N GLU A 689 13.79 -6.04 -41.77
CA GLU A 689 14.91 -6.70 -42.47
C GLU A 689 14.80 -6.55 -43.99
N GLN A 690 13.58 -6.64 -44.53
CA GLN A 690 13.31 -6.62 -45.97
C GLN A 690 13.03 -5.21 -46.53
N TYR A 691 12.55 -4.32 -45.66
CA TYR A 691 12.06 -2.99 -46.00
C TYR A 691 12.28 -2.03 -44.83
N GLN A 692 13.42 -1.34 -44.87
CA GLN A 692 13.93 -0.43 -43.83
C GLN A 692 13.13 0.90 -43.72
N GLY A 693 11.90 0.96 -44.23
CA GLY A 693 11.32 2.20 -44.79
C GLY A 693 9.92 2.65 -44.35
N SER A 694 9.21 1.97 -43.44
CA SER A 694 7.91 2.46 -42.95
C SER A 694 7.99 3.02 -41.52
N PRO A 695 7.78 4.34 -41.32
CA PRO A 695 7.74 4.95 -39.99
C PRO A 695 6.72 4.31 -39.05
N ASP A 696 5.54 3.95 -39.55
CA ASP A 696 4.45 3.39 -38.73
C ASP A 696 4.79 1.98 -38.24
N MET A 697 5.42 1.16 -39.08
CA MET A 697 5.83 -0.20 -38.72
C MET A 697 6.97 -0.18 -37.69
N ILE A 698 7.95 0.71 -37.86
CA ILE A 698 9.05 0.89 -36.91
C ILE A 698 8.52 1.40 -35.57
N ARG A 699 7.59 2.37 -35.56
CA ARG A 699 6.94 2.85 -34.32
C ARG A 699 6.16 1.76 -33.62
N MET A 700 5.41 0.95 -34.37
CA MET A 700 4.67 -0.18 -33.81
C MET A 700 5.60 -1.21 -33.17
N LEU A 701 6.69 -1.58 -33.85
CA LEU A 701 7.68 -2.51 -33.31
C LEU A 701 8.36 -1.94 -32.06
N ALA A 702 8.81 -0.69 -32.12
CA ALA A 702 9.41 0.00 -30.99
C ALA A 702 8.44 0.04 -29.80
N GLY A 703 7.16 0.36 -30.02
CA GLY A 703 6.14 0.33 -28.96
C GLY A 703 5.95 -1.05 -28.32
N LEU A 704 5.90 -2.12 -29.14
CA LEU A 704 5.81 -3.49 -28.64
C LEU A 704 7.04 -3.89 -27.79
N GLN A 705 8.24 -3.47 -28.20
CA GLN A 705 9.48 -3.76 -27.48
C GLN A 705 9.62 -2.92 -26.21
N ILE A 706 9.18 -1.65 -26.24
CA ILE A 706 9.14 -0.75 -25.07
C ILE A 706 8.22 -1.33 -24.00
N ASN A 707 7.01 -1.75 -24.38
CA ASN A 707 6.05 -2.36 -23.46
C ASN A 707 6.57 -3.67 -22.85
N ALA A 708 7.34 -4.45 -23.61
CA ALA A 708 7.96 -5.69 -23.14
C ALA A 708 9.31 -5.47 -22.41
N LEU A 709 9.77 -4.23 -22.26
CA LEU A 709 11.10 -3.88 -21.73
C LEU A 709 12.26 -4.61 -22.43
N GLU A 710 12.11 -4.87 -23.73
CA GLU A 710 13.10 -5.54 -24.59
C GLU A 710 14.16 -4.54 -25.08
N TYR A 711 15.06 -4.10 -24.18
CA TYR A 711 16.03 -3.03 -24.47
C TYR A 711 16.93 -3.30 -25.68
N ALA A 712 17.56 -4.48 -25.78
CA ALA A 712 18.47 -4.77 -26.88
C ALA A 712 17.75 -4.80 -28.25
N PRO A 713 16.62 -5.53 -28.42
CA PRO A 713 15.81 -5.45 -29.64
C PRO A 713 15.33 -4.03 -29.98
N LEU A 714 14.94 -3.26 -28.96
CA LEU A 714 14.56 -1.86 -29.13
C LEU A 714 15.71 -1.01 -29.67
N PHE A 715 16.90 -1.14 -29.11
CA PHE A 715 18.06 -0.35 -29.56
C PHE A 715 18.44 -0.67 -31.00
N GLU A 716 18.39 -1.94 -31.42
CA GLU A 716 18.57 -2.29 -32.84
C GLU A 716 17.49 -1.68 -33.74
N THR A 717 16.24 -1.70 -33.28
CA THR A 717 15.11 -1.05 -33.98
C THR A 717 15.32 0.45 -34.13
N LEU A 718 15.77 1.12 -33.06
CA LEU A 718 16.09 2.55 -33.06
C LEU A 718 17.34 2.87 -33.90
N LYS A 719 18.35 2.01 -33.96
CA LYS A 719 19.51 2.18 -34.87
C LYS A 719 19.08 2.22 -36.33
N VAL A 720 18.23 1.27 -36.74
CA VAL A 720 17.64 1.25 -38.09
C VAL A 720 16.81 2.53 -38.31
N ALA A 721 16.02 2.94 -37.31
CA ALA A 721 15.25 4.17 -37.39
C ALA A 721 16.15 5.42 -37.58
N VAL A 722 17.24 5.56 -36.81
CA VAL A 722 18.20 6.68 -36.97
C VAL A 722 18.77 6.71 -38.40
N GLN A 723 19.12 5.56 -38.96
CA GLN A 723 19.77 5.48 -40.27
C GLN A 723 18.81 5.76 -41.44
N TYR A 724 17.60 5.21 -41.40
CA TYR A 724 16.70 5.18 -42.57
C TYR A 724 15.41 6.00 -42.39
N GLN A 725 14.96 6.21 -41.15
CA GLN A 725 13.72 6.93 -40.82
C GLN A 725 13.90 7.83 -39.57
N PRO A 726 14.84 8.80 -39.60
CA PRO A 726 15.22 9.56 -38.41
C PRO A 726 14.06 10.33 -37.77
N SER A 727 13.00 10.63 -38.53
CA SER A 727 11.78 11.26 -38.03
C SER A 727 11.06 10.43 -36.96
N VAL A 728 11.20 9.09 -36.98
CA VAL A 728 10.63 8.19 -35.97
C VAL A 728 11.28 8.45 -34.61
N VAL A 729 12.61 8.57 -34.58
CA VAL A 729 13.35 8.86 -33.34
C VAL A 729 13.16 10.31 -32.95
N ALA A 730 13.18 11.25 -33.91
CA ALA A 730 13.00 12.68 -33.65
C ALA A 730 11.69 13.00 -32.91
N THR A 731 10.65 12.20 -33.16
CA THR A 731 9.29 12.36 -32.62
C THR A 731 8.85 11.18 -31.75
N LEU A 732 9.82 10.43 -31.19
CA LEU A 732 9.52 9.38 -30.22
C LEU A 732 8.83 9.99 -29.00
N ASP A 733 7.80 9.31 -28.48
CA ASP A 733 7.00 9.84 -27.39
C ASP A 733 7.84 10.05 -26.11
N GLN A 734 7.68 11.20 -25.46
CA GLN A 734 8.46 11.53 -24.27
C GLN A 734 8.15 10.63 -23.08
N ASP A 735 6.92 10.18 -22.94
CA ASP A 735 6.54 9.30 -21.85
C ASP A 735 7.08 7.88 -22.08
N TRP A 736 7.27 7.45 -23.33
CA TRP A 736 7.99 6.21 -23.62
C TRP A 736 9.46 6.29 -23.20
N VAL A 737 10.13 7.41 -23.51
CA VAL A 737 11.51 7.63 -23.06
C VAL A 737 11.58 7.66 -21.53
N ARG A 738 10.67 8.36 -20.86
CA ARG A 738 10.58 8.38 -19.38
C ARG A 738 10.30 7.00 -18.80
N TYR A 739 9.38 6.24 -19.40
CA TYR A 739 9.03 4.89 -19.00
C TYR A 739 10.28 4.00 -19.02
N LEU A 740 11.02 3.97 -20.15
CA LEU A 740 12.29 3.26 -20.26
C LEU A 740 13.30 3.72 -19.20
N SER A 741 13.53 5.03 -19.09
CA SER A 741 14.51 5.57 -18.13
C SER A 741 14.16 5.23 -16.68
N SER A 742 12.87 5.18 -16.32
CA SER A 742 12.44 4.80 -14.98
C SER A 742 12.69 3.32 -14.69
N HIS A 743 12.42 2.43 -15.64
CA HIS A 743 12.63 0.98 -15.48
C HIS A 743 14.11 0.61 -15.52
N MET A 744 14.93 1.35 -16.28
CA MET A 744 16.39 1.18 -16.25
C MET A 744 16.98 1.39 -14.85
N ARG A 745 16.34 2.19 -13.98
CA ARG A 745 16.84 2.41 -12.60
C ARG A 745 16.89 1.13 -11.76
N ALA A 746 16.02 0.16 -12.06
CA ALA A 746 15.99 -1.13 -11.38
C ALA A 746 17.11 -2.08 -11.83
N LEU A 747 17.80 -1.78 -12.95
CA LEU A 747 18.88 -2.62 -13.46
C LEU A 747 20.15 -2.50 -12.59
N PRO A 748 21.00 -3.55 -12.58
CA PRO A 748 22.34 -3.48 -11.99
C PRO A 748 23.11 -2.25 -12.49
N PRO A 749 23.95 -1.58 -11.66
CA PRO A 749 24.56 -0.30 -12.00
C PRO A 749 25.26 -0.26 -13.36
N THR A 750 26.06 -1.28 -13.67
CA THR A 750 26.80 -1.37 -14.95
C THR A 750 25.86 -1.52 -16.15
N GLU A 751 24.83 -2.38 -16.03
CA GLU A 751 23.84 -2.59 -17.10
C GLU A 751 22.93 -1.38 -17.30
N ARG A 752 22.53 -0.72 -16.20
CA ARG A 752 21.79 0.54 -16.22
C ARG A 752 22.55 1.61 -16.99
N GLU A 753 23.82 1.78 -16.67
CA GLU A 753 24.68 2.80 -17.27
C GLU A 753 24.88 2.52 -18.76
N GLU A 754 25.18 1.27 -19.15
CA GLU A 754 25.35 0.88 -20.55
C GLU A 754 24.09 1.15 -21.39
N LYS A 755 22.91 0.76 -20.88
CA LYS A 755 21.64 0.96 -21.60
C LYS A 755 21.21 2.43 -21.65
N HIS A 756 21.47 3.17 -20.58
CA HIS A 756 21.22 4.61 -20.56
C HIS A 756 22.12 5.35 -21.56
N ASP A 757 23.42 5.03 -21.59
CA ASP A 757 24.38 5.58 -22.54
C ASP A 757 23.96 5.29 -23.99
N GLU A 758 23.52 4.06 -24.29
CA GLU A 758 23.05 3.69 -25.63
C GLU A 758 21.78 4.43 -26.02
N LEU A 759 20.80 4.54 -25.12
CA LEU A 759 19.57 5.30 -25.36
C LEU A 759 19.89 6.77 -25.66
N CYS A 760 20.79 7.39 -24.89
CA CYS A 760 21.21 8.77 -25.12
C CYS A 760 21.83 8.96 -26.52
N VAL A 761 22.75 8.07 -26.91
CA VAL A 761 23.39 8.11 -28.23
C VAL A 761 22.36 8.01 -29.35
N LEU A 762 21.39 7.09 -29.23
CA LEU A 762 20.34 6.90 -30.24
C LEU A 762 19.41 8.11 -30.34
N LEU A 763 18.95 8.64 -29.21
CA LEU A 763 18.06 9.81 -29.19
C LEU A 763 18.75 11.06 -29.73
N ALA A 764 20.00 11.32 -29.36
CA ALA A 764 20.77 12.45 -29.88
C ALA A 764 21.06 12.31 -31.39
N SER A 765 21.43 11.10 -31.84
CA SER A 765 21.65 10.82 -33.27
C SER A 765 20.37 10.99 -34.08
N GLY A 766 19.22 10.62 -33.52
CA GLY A 766 17.91 10.79 -34.11
C GLY A 766 17.30 12.19 -33.97
N GLN A 767 18.03 13.18 -33.45
CA GLN A 767 17.56 14.56 -33.25
C GLN A 767 16.29 14.66 -32.38
N TRP A 768 16.14 13.75 -31.40
CA TRP A 768 14.98 13.70 -30.53
C TRP A 768 14.78 15.02 -29.78
N ARG A 769 13.65 15.67 -30.04
CA ARG A 769 13.26 16.98 -29.48
C ARG A 769 14.32 18.09 -29.65
N MET A 770 15.03 18.06 -30.77
CA MET A 770 15.93 19.11 -31.22
C MET A 770 15.25 20.13 -32.16
N GLN A 771 14.02 19.86 -32.63
CA GLN A 771 13.23 20.77 -33.47
C GLN A 771 11.72 20.72 -33.09
N PRO A 772 11.20 21.68 -32.28
CA PRO A 772 11.96 22.73 -31.59
C PRO A 772 12.87 22.14 -30.52
N ARG A 773 13.98 22.81 -30.26
CA ARG A 773 15.00 22.36 -29.31
C ARG A 773 14.55 22.55 -27.86
N THR A 774 14.44 21.45 -27.13
CA THR A 774 13.94 21.40 -25.74
C THR A 774 15.06 21.20 -24.71
N LEU A 775 14.75 21.35 -23.42
CA LEU A 775 15.69 21.04 -22.33
C LEU A 775 16.02 19.54 -22.30
N GLU A 776 15.05 18.67 -22.57
CA GLU A 776 15.29 17.22 -22.60
C GLU A 776 16.19 16.81 -23.77
N GLY A 777 15.99 17.43 -24.95
CA GLY A 777 16.87 17.22 -26.10
C GLY A 777 18.32 17.63 -25.79
N ASN A 778 18.52 18.77 -25.10
CA ASN A 778 19.83 19.19 -24.62
C ASN A 778 20.46 18.19 -23.64
N GLY A 779 19.66 17.65 -22.71
CA GLY A 779 20.13 16.63 -21.77
C GLY A 779 20.59 15.36 -22.47
N MET A 780 19.86 14.90 -23.51
CA MET A 780 20.26 13.74 -24.30
C MET A 780 21.53 14.02 -25.12
N LEU A 781 21.71 15.23 -25.64
CA LEU A 781 22.93 15.63 -26.33
C LEU A 781 24.16 15.64 -25.39
N GLU A 782 24.03 16.21 -24.19
CA GLU A 782 25.07 16.16 -23.14
C GLU A 782 25.42 14.70 -22.80
N CYS A 783 24.40 13.88 -22.56
CA CYS A 783 24.55 12.47 -22.22
C CYS A 783 25.28 11.70 -23.33
N ALA A 784 24.92 11.92 -24.60
CA ALA A 784 25.54 11.25 -25.75
C ALA A 784 27.03 11.64 -25.92
N ILE A 785 27.39 12.91 -25.71
CA ILE A 785 28.78 13.36 -25.75
C ILE A 785 29.61 12.63 -24.67
N LYS A 786 29.10 12.58 -23.44
CA LYS A 786 29.77 11.88 -22.33
C LYS A 786 29.88 10.38 -22.59
N ALA A 787 28.83 9.75 -23.12
CA ALA A 787 28.82 8.33 -23.48
C ALA A 787 29.91 8.00 -24.52
N HIS A 788 30.05 8.79 -25.59
CA HIS A 788 31.11 8.58 -26.58
C HIS A 788 32.52 8.76 -25.98
N LEU A 789 32.74 9.76 -25.14
CA LEU A 789 34.04 9.96 -24.49
C LEU A 789 34.40 8.80 -23.56
N LYS A 790 33.42 8.29 -22.80
CA LYS A 790 33.59 7.09 -21.95
C LYS A 790 33.91 5.84 -22.77
N ARG A 791 33.35 5.72 -23.98
CA ARG A 791 33.65 4.66 -24.96
C ARG A 791 34.96 4.90 -25.73
N ASN A 792 35.76 5.90 -25.36
CA ASN A 792 37.00 6.30 -26.04
C ASN A 792 36.79 6.64 -27.54
N GLN A 793 35.68 7.32 -27.85
CA GLN A 793 35.23 7.73 -29.18
C GLN A 793 35.21 9.28 -29.31
N PRO A 794 36.38 9.94 -29.30
CA PRO A 794 36.44 11.41 -29.30
C PRO A 794 36.03 12.04 -30.63
N ALA A 795 36.07 11.32 -31.75
CA ALA A 795 35.65 11.87 -33.05
C ALA A 795 34.13 12.03 -33.12
N GLU A 796 33.39 11.05 -32.61
CA GLU A 796 31.95 11.02 -32.49
C GLU A 796 31.47 12.08 -31.51
N ALA A 797 32.15 12.23 -30.37
CA ALA A 797 31.89 13.31 -29.42
C ALA A 797 32.11 14.70 -30.04
N ARG A 798 33.18 14.90 -30.85
CA ARG A 798 33.39 16.17 -31.59
C ARG A 798 32.30 16.44 -32.62
N ALA A 799 31.78 15.41 -33.29
CA ALA A 799 30.67 15.59 -34.23
C ALA A 799 29.41 16.11 -33.54
N LEU A 800 29.15 15.70 -32.28
CA LEU A 800 28.04 16.21 -31.48
C LEU A 800 28.26 17.65 -30.98
N LEU A 801 29.50 18.13 -30.83
CA LEU A 801 29.77 19.55 -30.51
C LEU A 801 29.27 20.50 -31.60
N ALA A 802 29.20 20.05 -32.86
CA ALA A 802 28.63 20.83 -33.96
C ALA A 802 27.11 21.09 -33.82
N GLN A 803 26.43 20.38 -32.92
CA GLN A 803 25.02 20.63 -32.57
C GLN A 803 24.86 21.74 -31.51
N HIS A 804 25.92 22.49 -31.24
CA HIS A 804 25.96 23.62 -30.30
C HIS A 804 25.37 23.28 -28.91
N PRO A 805 25.96 22.35 -28.13
CA PRO A 805 25.52 22.05 -26.77
C PRO A 805 25.39 23.31 -25.90
N SER A 806 24.56 23.25 -24.86
CA SER A 806 24.35 24.39 -23.95
C SER A 806 25.66 24.84 -23.29
N ALA A 807 25.73 26.12 -22.92
CA ALA A 807 26.95 26.67 -22.34
C ALA A 807 27.34 25.96 -21.02
N ASP A 808 26.36 25.50 -20.24
CA ASP A 808 26.61 24.72 -19.03
C ASP A 808 27.21 23.34 -19.33
N THR A 809 26.75 22.67 -20.39
CA THR A 809 27.32 21.41 -20.86
C THR A 809 28.79 21.60 -21.24
N LEU A 810 29.10 22.63 -22.02
CA LEU A 810 30.46 22.93 -22.45
C LEU A 810 31.38 23.22 -21.26
N ALA A 811 30.88 23.95 -20.25
CA ALA A 811 31.63 24.23 -19.03
C ALA A 811 31.87 22.97 -18.19
N LYS A 812 30.88 22.09 -18.00
CA LYS A 812 31.06 20.80 -17.29
C LYS A 812 32.12 19.92 -17.98
N LEU A 813 32.06 19.82 -19.31
CA LEU A 813 33.05 19.09 -20.11
C LEU A 813 34.45 19.71 -19.99
N ALA A 814 34.55 21.03 -19.87
CA ALA A 814 35.82 21.74 -19.72
C ALA A 814 36.42 21.61 -18.31
N VAL A 815 35.64 21.31 -17.27
CA VAL A 815 36.14 21.12 -15.90
C VAL A 815 36.66 19.70 -15.68
N ASP A 816 35.95 18.67 -16.16
CA ASP A 816 36.24 17.27 -15.85
C ASP A 816 37.33 16.69 -16.77
N LYS A 817 38.41 16.17 -16.17
CA LYS A 817 39.57 15.63 -16.87
C LYS A 817 39.28 14.34 -17.62
N ARG A 818 38.21 13.61 -17.28
CA ARG A 818 37.73 12.47 -18.08
C ARG A 818 37.43 12.89 -19.51
N TYR A 819 37.04 14.15 -19.71
CA TYR A 819 36.67 14.70 -21.00
C TYR A 819 37.78 15.56 -21.62
N GLN A 820 39.04 15.43 -21.17
CA GLN A 820 40.17 16.25 -21.63
C GLN A 820 40.47 16.14 -23.13
N ALA A 821 40.02 15.07 -23.80
CA ALA A 821 40.07 14.97 -25.26
C ALA A 821 39.26 16.10 -25.96
N LEU A 822 38.23 16.58 -25.27
CA LEU A 822 37.41 17.79 -25.46
C LEU A 822 38.15 19.12 -25.42
N TRP A 823 39.14 19.22 -24.53
CA TRP A 823 39.65 20.52 -24.09
C TRP A 823 40.22 21.38 -25.23
N PRO A 824 41.02 20.87 -26.18
CA PRO A 824 41.47 21.69 -27.31
C PRO A 824 40.34 22.36 -28.10
N ASP A 825 39.18 21.70 -28.20
CA ASP A 825 37.98 22.21 -28.88
C ASP A 825 37.20 23.22 -28.00
N LEU A 826 37.27 23.07 -26.67
CA LEU A 826 36.57 23.92 -25.69
C LEU A 826 37.37 25.16 -25.29
N GLU A 827 38.70 25.13 -25.43
CA GLU A 827 39.61 26.20 -25.02
C GLU A 827 39.25 27.55 -25.66
N PRO A 828 39.03 27.64 -26.99
CA PRO A 828 38.60 28.89 -27.64
C PRO A 828 37.27 29.42 -27.13
N LEU A 829 36.33 28.53 -26.77
CA LEU A 829 35.02 28.89 -26.22
C LEU A 829 35.15 29.42 -24.78
N SER A 830 35.99 28.76 -23.98
CA SER A 830 36.23 29.09 -22.57
C SER A 830 37.04 30.39 -22.37
N ALA A 831 37.77 30.85 -23.39
CA ALA A 831 38.62 32.05 -23.32
C ALA A 831 37.86 33.33 -22.92
N SER A 832 36.57 33.40 -23.23
CA SER A 832 35.67 34.50 -22.83
C SER A 832 34.68 34.09 -21.74
N GLY A 833 34.95 33.00 -21.02
CA GLY A 833 34.03 32.38 -20.07
C GLY A 833 32.77 31.81 -20.74
N PHE A 834 32.87 31.28 -21.97
CA PHE A 834 31.72 30.79 -22.75
C PHE A 834 30.66 31.86 -23.08
N ARG A 835 31.00 33.16 -22.98
CA ARG A 835 30.05 34.27 -23.21
C ARG A 835 29.32 34.18 -24.56
N ASN A 836 30.03 33.83 -25.64
CA ASN A 836 29.43 33.67 -26.95
C ASN A 836 28.43 32.50 -27.00
N SER A 837 28.74 31.39 -26.34
CA SER A 837 27.84 30.23 -26.24
C SER A 837 26.58 30.56 -25.43
N ILE A 838 26.71 31.32 -24.35
CA ILE A 838 25.59 31.79 -23.53
C ILE A 838 24.67 32.70 -24.36
N GLU A 839 25.22 33.66 -25.09
CA GLU A 839 24.42 34.58 -25.93
C GLU A 839 23.74 33.87 -27.10
N GLU A 840 24.39 32.87 -27.72
CA GLU A 840 23.76 32.07 -28.77
C GLU A 840 22.62 31.21 -28.19
N GLU A 841 22.78 30.65 -27.00
CA GLU A 841 21.72 29.89 -26.33
C GLU A 841 20.49 30.76 -26.00
N VAL A 842 20.70 32.01 -25.56
CA VAL A 842 19.61 32.99 -25.37
C VAL A 842 18.88 33.25 -26.68
N LYS A 843 19.62 33.44 -27.79
CA LYS A 843 19.07 33.70 -29.11
C LYS A 843 18.26 32.52 -29.64
N GLU A 844 18.78 31.29 -29.53
CA GLU A 844 18.06 30.08 -29.94
C GLU A 844 16.77 29.88 -29.12
N ALA A 845 16.85 30.06 -27.80
CA ALA A 845 15.70 29.89 -26.93
C ALA A 845 14.63 30.96 -27.19
N ALA A 846 15.04 32.20 -27.50
CA ALA A 846 14.13 33.28 -27.90
C ALA A 846 13.38 32.94 -29.19
N GLU A 847 14.07 32.41 -30.20
CA GLU A 847 13.45 32.03 -31.47
C GLU A 847 12.50 30.83 -31.29
N ALA A 848 12.87 29.82 -30.51
CA ALA A 848 11.99 28.70 -30.18
C ALA A 848 10.72 29.16 -29.44
N ALA A 849 10.86 30.02 -28.43
CA ALA A 849 9.73 30.59 -27.70
C ALA A 849 8.84 31.47 -28.61
N LYS A 850 9.42 32.14 -29.61
CA LYS A 850 8.66 32.92 -30.59
C LYS A 850 7.87 32.03 -31.57
N GLN A 851 8.41 30.88 -31.96
CA GLN A 851 7.73 29.91 -32.82
C GLN A 851 6.59 29.19 -32.09
N ALA A 852 6.71 29.01 -30.77
CA ALA A 852 5.71 28.40 -29.92
C ALA A 852 5.39 29.29 -28.70
N PRO A 853 4.73 30.45 -28.90
CA PRO A 853 4.53 31.49 -27.87
C PRO A 853 3.63 31.04 -26.71
N ASP A 854 2.94 29.92 -26.88
CA ASP A 854 2.01 29.34 -25.93
C ASP A 854 2.52 28.02 -25.33
N ASP A 855 3.75 27.59 -25.67
CA ASP A 855 4.39 26.39 -25.14
C ASP A 855 5.20 26.72 -23.87
N PHE A 856 4.80 26.12 -22.75
CA PHE A 856 5.43 26.35 -21.45
C PHE A 856 6.87 25.84 -21.37
N GLY A 857 7.24 24.82 -22.16
CA GLY A 857 8.61 24.31 -22.20
C GLY A 857 9.57 25.24 -22.94
N ALA A 858 9.15 25.77 -24.10
CA ALA A 858 9.90 26.76 -24.86
C ALA A 858 10.06 28.06 -24.06
N ALA A 859 8.99 28.53 -23.42
CA ALA A 859 9.03 29.69 -22.53
C ALA A 859 9.96 29.46 -21.32
N THR A 860 9.90 28.28 -20.70
CA THR A 860 10.79 27.89 -19.61
C THR A 860 12.26 27.94 -20.04
N ARG A 861 12.60 27.37 -21.20
CA ARG A 861 13.95 27.40 -21.73
C ARG A 861 14.44 28.82 -21.96
N TYR A 862 13.59 29.70 -22.48
CA TYR A 862 13.96 31.10 -22.74
C TYR A 862 14.19 31.90 -21.45
N VAL A 863 13.28 31.79 -20.47
CA VAL A 863 13.46 32.40 -19.14
C VAL A 863 14.75 31.89 -18.48
N ARG A 864 14.99 30.57 -18.53
CA ARG A 864 16.21 29.94 -18.03
C ARG A 864 17.48 30.49 -18.68
N ALA A 865 17.52 30.57 -20.01
CA ALA A 865 18.68 31.07 -20.74
C ALA A 865 19.01 32.53 -20.36
N LEU A 866 18.00 33.39 -20.20
CA LEU A 866 18.18 34.77 -19.75
C LEU A 866 18.69 34.86 -18.30
N ARG A 867 18.20 34.01 -17.39
CA ARG A 867 18.70 33.93 -16.01
C ARG A 867 20.18 33.51 -15.96
N VAL A 868 20.55 32.48 -16.73
CA VAL A 868 21.95 32.03 -16.87
C VAL A 868 22.84 33.15 -17.44
N ALA A 869 22.33 33.95 -18.37
CA ALA A 869 23.05 35.10 -18.94
C ALA A 869 23.13 36.33 -18.00
N GLY A 870 22.55 36.27 -16.80
CA GLY A 870 22.50 37.42 -15.88
C GLY A 870 21.53 38.52 -16.30
N LYS A 871 20.54 38.20 -17.14
CA LYS A 871 19.56 39.13 -17.70
C LYS A 871 18.19 38.98 -17.02
N ALA A 872 18.16 38.99 -15.69
CA ALA A 872 16.94 38.72 -14.89
C ALA A 872 15.75 39.63 -15.26
N ASP A 873 15.97 40.92 -15.49
CA ASP A 873 14.87 41.85 -15.88
C ASP A 873 14.28 41.51 -17.26
N GLN A 874 15.09 41.01 -18.19
CA GLN A 874 14.61 40.50 -19.48
C GLN A 874 13.86 39.18 -19.30
N ALA A 875 14.33 38.30 -18.40
CA ALA A 875 13.66 37.03 -18.08
C ALA A 875 12.26 37.27 -17.49
N VAL A 876 12.12 38.25 -16.59
CA VAL A 876 10.82 38.70 -16.08
C VAL A 876 9.94 39.22 -17.24
N THR A 877 10.50 40.05 -18.12
CA THR A 877 9.74 40.57 -19.27
C THR A 877 9.24 39.45 -20.18
N ALA A 878 10.09 38.44 -20.46
CA ALA A 878 9.76 37.31 -21.31
C ALA A 878 8.67 36.39 -20.72
N GLY A 879 8.71 36.14 -19.40
CA GLY A 879 7.76 35.23 -18.75
C GLY A 879 6.42 35.87 -18.37
N LYS A 880 6.34 37.20 -18.26
CA LYS A 880 5.21 37.92 -17.66
C LYS A 880 3.84 37.57 -18.25
N VAL A 881 3.73 37.50 -19.57
CA VAL A 881 2.44 37.25 -20.25
C VAL A 881 1.93 35.85 -19.95
N LEU A 882 2.80 34.84 -20.04
CA LEU A 882 2.41 33.45 -19.86
C LEU A 882 2.16 33.12 -18.39
N ALA A 883 2.90 33.75 -17.46
CA ALA A 883 2.69 33.60 -16.02
C ALA A 883 1.33 34.16 -15.55
N GLY A 884 0.75 35.10 -16.31
CA GLY A 884 -0.59 35.63 -16.05
C GLY A 884 -1.74 34.71 -16.49
N LYS A 885 -1.50 33.67 -17.31
CA LYS A 885 -2.55 32.81 -17.88
C LYS A 885 -2.92 31.66 -16.93
N LYS A 886 -3.50 31.98 -15.76
CA LYS A 886 -3.82 31.01 -14.68
C LYS A 886 -4.57 29.76 -15.15
N ASP A 887 -5.64 29.92 -15.92
CA ASP A 887 -6.44 28.79 -16.42
C ASP A 887 -5.61 27.83 -17.30
N ARG A 888 -4.65 28.38 -18.05
CA ARG A 888 -3.74 27.59 -18.89
C ARG A 888 -2.59 26.96 -18.12
N ILE A 889 -2.18 27.57 -17.01
CA ILE A 889 -1.19 26.99 -16.10
C ILE A 889 -1.77 25.73 -15.47
N GLU A 890 -3.00 25.80 -14.94
CA GLU A 890 -3.67 24.64 -14.38
C GLU A 890 -3.92 23.55 -15.44
N ALA A 891 -4.46 23.92 -16.61
CA ALA A 891 -4.74 22.96 -17.68
C ALA A 891 -3.48 22.23 -18.18
N SER A 892 -2.35 22.94 -18.27
CA SER A 892 -1.08 22.37 -18.75
C SER A 892 -0.36 21.50 -17.72
N GLY A 893 -0.60 21.69 -16.41
CA GLY A 893 0.04 20.92 -15.34
C GLY A 893 1.55 21.14 -15.23
N ASP A 894 2.31 20.07 -14.99
CA ASP A 894 3.74 20.11 -14.64
C ASP A 894 4.62 21.04 -15.48
N PRO A 895 4.57 21.05 -16.84
CA PRO A 895 5.38 21.98 -17.63
C PRO A 895 5.12 23.45 -17.28
N ALA A 896 3.86 23.80 -16.99
CA ALA A 896 3.50 25.14 -16.58
C ALA A 896 3.83 25.44 -15.12
N PHE A 897 3.76 24.44 -14.24
CA PHE A 897 4.16 24.57 -12.83
C PHE A 897 5.66 24.89 -12.73
N TRP A 898 6.48 24.18 -13.50
CA TRP A 898 7.91 24.47 -13.63
C TRP A 898 8.16 25.83 -14.27
N PHE A 899 7.39 26.23 -15.29
CA PHE A 899 7.49 27.57 -15.85
C PHE A 899 7.21 28.68 -14.81
N VAL A 900 6.16 28.54 -13.99
CA VAL A 900 5.84 29.54 -12.95
C VAL A 900 6.95 29.60 -11.89
N ASN A 901 7.47 28.44 -11.49
CA ASN A 901 8.63 28.35 -10.60
C ASN A 901 9.83 29.10 -11.19
N GLU A 902 10.08 28.94 -12.48
CA GLU A 902 11.16 29.60 -13.20
C GLU A 902 11.00 31.12 -13.30
N TYR A 903 9.78 31.55 -13.59
CA TYR A 903 9.42 32.95 -13.58
C TYR A 903 9.55 33.59 -12.19
N ALA A 904 9.18 32.86 -11.13
CA ALA A 904 9.34 33.32 -9.75
C ALA A 904 10.81 33.51 -9.38
N TYR A 905 11.71 32.59 -9.78
CA TYR A 905 13.15 32.80 -9.56
C TYR A 905 13.69 34.02 -10.32
N ALA A 906 13.25 34.25 -11.58
CA ALA A 906 13.64 35.45 -12.33
C ALA A 906 13.19 36.75 -11.61
N LEU A 907 11.97 36.76 -11.03
CA LEU A 907 11.48 37.88 -10.22
C LEU A 907 12.35 38.10 -8.99
N ALA A 908 12.72 37.03 -8.28
CA ALA A 908 13.58 37.11 -7.10
C ALA A 908 14.97 37.68 -7.44
N GLU A 909 15.60 37.20 -8.52
CA GLU A 909 16.90 37.67 -9.01
C GLU A 909 16.87 39.13 -9.51
N SER A 910 15.72 39.59 -10.03
CA SER A 910 15.45 41.00 -10.37
C SER A 910 15.31 41.90 -9.12
N GLY A 911 15.15 41.31 -7.93
CA GLY A 911 14.91 42.00 -6.66
C GLY A 911 13.43 42.15 -6.29
N GLN A 912 12.52 41.51 -7.04
CA GLN A 912 11.07 41.53 -6.84
C GLN A 912 10.59 40.34 -5.99
N VAL A 913 11.21 40.13 -4.82
CA VAL A 913 11.03 38.94 -3.98
C VAL A 913 9.58 38.72 -3.54
N ASP A 914 8.85 39.78 -3.16
CA ASP A 914 7.44 39.63 -2.76
C ASP A 914 6.55 39.18 -3.93
N GLN A 915 6.84 39.64 -5.15
CA GLN A 915 6.12 39.17 -6.34
C GLN A 915 6.48 37.72 -6.67
N ALA A 916 7.74 37.32 -6.50
CA ALA A 916 8.17 35.94 -6.68
C ALA A 916 7.41 34.98 -5.75
N ILE A 917 7.34 35.32 -4.46
CA ILE A 917 6.60 34.53 -3.47
C ILE A 917 5.10 34.51 -3.83
N ALA A 918 4.52 35.64 -4.24
CA ALA A 918 3.11 35.70 -4.65
C ALA A 918 2.80 34.84 -5.89
N GLN A 919 3.72 34.71 -6.84
CA GLN A 919 3.57 33.80 -7.98
C GLN A 919 3.55 32.34 -7.53
N MET A 920 4.48 31.96 -6.64
CA MET A 920 4.51 30.61 -6.07
C MET A 920 3.26 30.33 -5.24
N ASP A 921 2.82 31.27 -4.40
CA ASP A 921 1.60 31.12 -3.60
C ASP A 921 0.36 31.00 -4.49
N GLY A 922 0.31 31.76 -5.58
CA GLY A 922 -0.77 31.66 -6.57
C GLY A 922 -0.82 30.30 -7.27
N LEU A 923 0.33 29.67 -7.51
CA LEU A 923 0.42 28.31 -8.03
C LEU A 923 0.02 27.27 -6.99
N LEU A 924 0.54 27.39 -5.76
CA LEU A 924 0.27 26.45 -4.68
C LEU A 924 -1.19 26.49 -4.21
N ALA A 925 -1.90 27.58 -4.47
CA ALA A 925 -3.34 27.70 -4.25
C ALA A 925 -4.18 26.70 -5.09
N LEU A 926 -3.61 26.08 -6.14
CA LEU A 926 -4.26 24.98 -6.88
C LEU A 926 -4.43 23.71 -6.00
N GLY A 927 -3.63 23.57 -4.94
CA GLY A 927 -3.71 22.48 -3.97
C GLY A 927 -2.82 21.29 -4.32
N VAL A 928 -1.91 20.95 -3.40
CA VAL A 928 -0.99 19.79 -3.53
C VAL A 928 -1.75 18.46 -3.49
N ASP A 929 -2.87 18.38 -2.77
CA ASP A 929 -3.70 17.18 -2.72
C ASP A 929 -4.35 16.89 -4.10
N THR A 930 -4.70 17.94 -4.85
CA THR A 930 -5.21 17.85 -6.22
C THR A 930 -4.09 17.56 -7.21
N TYR A 931 -2.92 18.20 -7.02
CA TYR A 931 -1.76 18.08 -7.91
C TYR A 931 -0.50 17.73 -7.11
N PRO A 932 -0.28 16.43 -6.80
CA PRO A 932 0.84 16.02 -5.94
C PRO A 932 2.23 16.42 -6.43
N SER A 933 2.41 16.62 -7.73
CA SER A 933 3.66 17.12 -8.32
C SER A 933 4.07 18.51 -7.83
N LEU A 934 3.13 19.31 -7.29
CA LEU A 934 3.39 20.63 -6.69
C LEU A 934 4.24 20.58 -5.42
N VAL A 935 4.48 19.40 -4.84
CA VAL A 935 5.34 19.25 -3.65
C VAL A 935 6.74 19.83 -3.87
N SER A 936 7.28 19.75 -5.10
CA SER A 936 8.55 20.39 -5.44
C SER A 936 8.47 21.90 -5.34
N GLN A 937 7.36 22.51 -5.81
CA GLN A 937 7.15 23.96 -5.71
C GLN A 937 6.89 24.40 -4.26
N VAL A 938 6.31 23.56 -3.40
CA VAL A 938 6.23 23.84 -1.95
C VAL A 938 7.63 23.98 -1.36
N ILE A 939 8.50 23.01 -1.62
CA ILE A 939 9.88 23.01 -1.13
C ILE A 939 10.64 24.22 -1.68
N ASN A 940 10.57 24.46 -2.99
CA ASN A 940 11.25 25.60 -3.64
C ASN A 940 10.76 26.95 -3.10
N ARG A 941 9.46 27.09 -2.81
CA ARG A 941 8.87 28.30 -2.22
C ARG A 941 9.37 28.52 -0.78
N ALA A 942 9.49 27.45 0.01
CA ALA A 942 10.03 27.51 1.37
C ALA A 942 11.54 27.86 1.37
N GLU A 943 12.31 27.25 0.46
CA GLU A 943 13.72 27.60 0.26
C GLU A 943 13.86 29.06 -0.19
N MET A 944 13.03 29.54 -1.12
CA MET A 944 13.04 30.95 -1.54
C MET A 944 12.85 31.90 -0.36
N LEU A 945 11.95 31.60 0.57
CA LEU A 945 11.81 32.39 1.80
C LEU A 945 13.07 32.38 2.66
N ASN A 946 13.72 31.22 2.75
CA ASN A 946 14.95 31.05 3.54
C ASN A 946 16.09 31.86 2.93
N HIS A 947 16.32 31.69 1.63
CA HIS A 947 17.32 32.41 0.85
C HIS A 947 17.13 33.92 0.94
N TRP A 948 15.91 34.44 1.05
CA TRP A 948 15.67 35.89 1.19
C TRP A 948 15.47 36.38 2.63
N GLY A 949 16.02 35.66 3.62
CA GLY A 949 16.10 36.11 5.00
C GLY A 949 14.77 36.12 5.76
N ARG A 950 13.75 35.40 5.27
CA ARG A 950 12.44 35.27 5.90
C ARG A 950 12.34 33.95 6.68
N SER A 951 13.34 33.67 7.52
CA SER A 951 13.53 32.37 8.18
C SER A 951 12.35 31.87 9.01
N ASN A 952 11.57 32.76 9.65
CA ASN A 952 10.37 32.35 10.38
C ASN A 952 9.25 31.83 9.45
N LEU A 953 9.04 32.52 8.32
CA LEU A 953 8.07 32.08 7.30
C LEU A 953 8.57 30.82 6.59
N ALA A 954 9.88 30.72 6.35
CA ALA A 954 10.50 29.53 5.78
C ALA A 954 10.30 28.32 6.69
N LEU A 955 10.60 28.44 8.00
CA LEU A 955 10.40 27.35 8.96
C LEU A 955 8.93 26.91 8.99
N THR A 956 7.98 27.85 9.01
CA THR A 956 6.55 27.55 8.95
C THR A 956 6.18 26.79 7.67
N ALA A 957 6.69 27.22 6.52
CA ALA A 957 6.43 26.56 5.24
C ALA A 957 7.05 25.15 5.18
N PHE A 958 8.23 24.95 5.75
CA PHE A 958 8.84 23.62 5.85
C PHE A 958 8.11 22.70 6.84
N ASP A 959 7.62 23.23 7.96
CA ASP A 959 6.76 22.48 8.88
C ASP A 959 5.47 22.03 8.21
N GLU A 960 4.83 22.90 7.41
CA GLU A 960 3.67 22.52 6.60
C GLU A 960 4.05 21.44 5.57
N ALA A 961 5.16 21.60 4.87
CA ALA A 961 5.64 20.62 3.90
C ALA A 961 5.88 19.24 4.54
N GLU A 962 6.45 19.19 5.74
CA GLU A 962 6.73 17.95 6.45
C GLU A 962 5.48 17.31 7.07
N THR A 963 4.57 18.12 7.61
CA THR A 963 3.40 17.58 8.33
C THR A 963 2.25 17.24 7.40
N LYS A 964 2.05 18.01 6.32
CA LYS A 964 0.89 17.90 5.44
C LYS A 964 1.20 17.20 4.11
N TYR A 965 2.40 17.38 3.57
CA TYR A 965 2.72 16.94 2.21
C TYR A 965 3.87 15.91 2.12
N ALA A 966 4.40 15.44 3.27
CA ALA A 966 5.55 14.53 3.28
C ALA A 966 5.28 13.17 2.61
N GLN A 967 4.03 12.71 2.54
CA GLN A 967 3.65 11.52 1.79
C GLN A 967 3.86 11.66 0.27
N HIS A 968 3.84 12.90 -0.24
CA HIS A 968 4.07 13.19 -1.65
C HIS A 968 5.56 13.48 -1.95
N ALA A 969 6.38 13.75 -0.91
CA ALA A 969 7.81 14.00 -1.06
C ALA A 969 8.63 12.69 -1.05
N SER A 970 9.54 12.55 -2.01
CA SER A 970 10.58 11.53 -1.96
C SER A 970 11.54 11.77 -0.78
N LEU A 971 12.36 10.78 -0.41
CA LEU A 971 13.39 10.98 0.61
C LEU A 971 14.33 12.15 0.23
N TYR A 972 14.71 12.25 -1.04
CA TYR A 972 15.46 13.38 -1.57
C TYR A 972 14.80 14.73 -1.24
N GLY A 973 13.49 14.87 -1.49
CA GLY A 973 12.73 16.08 -1.17
C GLY A 973 12.61 16.35 0.33
N LYS A 974 12.42 15.30 1.14
CA LYS A 974 12.38 15.41 2.60
C LYS A 974 13.71 15.92 3.18
N MET A 975 14.83 15.50 2.60
CA MET A 975 16.14 16.00 3.02
C MET A 975 16.32 17.49 2.71
N TRP A 976 15.78 18.02 1.60
CA TRP A 976 15.72 19.47 1.38
C TRP A 976 14.89 20.18 2.45
N ILE A 977 13.73 19.63 2.83
CA ILE A 977 12.91 20.16 3.93
C ILE A 977 13.73 20.22 5.23
N TRP A 978 14.40 19.12 5.62
CA TRP A 978 15.18 19.09 6.86
C TRP A 978 16.36 20.05 6.84
N ALA A 979 17.08 20.14 5.73
CA ALA A 979 18.18 21.09 5.57
C ALA A 979 17.70 22.54 5.66
N GLY A 980 16.60 22.87 4.98
CA GLY A 980 15.95 24.17 5.05
C GLY A 980 15.53 24.54 6.48
N LYS A 981 14.92 23.61 7.22
CA LYS A 981 14.57 23.80 8.65
C LYS A 981 15.80 24.05 9.51
N ALA A 982 16.84 23.25 9.34
CA ALA A 982 18.08 23.39 10.09
C ALA A 982 18.73 24.76 9.84
N CYS A 983 18.76 25.22 8.59
CA CYS A 983 19.25 26.54 8.21
C CYS A 983 18.38 27.67 8.78
N ALA A 984 17.05 27.59 8.65
CA ALA A 984 16.12 28.60 9.16
C ALA A 984 16.23 28.77 10.68
N LEU A 985 16.33 27.65 11.43
CA LEU A 985 16.53 27.64 12.88
C LEU A 985 17.84 28.32 13.28
N ARG A 986 18.92 28.11 12.53
CA ARG A 986 20.23 28.74 12.80
C ARG A 986 20.23 30.24 12.55
N GLU A 987 19.58 30.71 11.49
CA GLU A 987 19.40 32.15 11.27
C GLU A 987 18.60 32.81 12.40
N MET A 988 17.70 32.03 13.04
CA MET A 988 16.97 32.43 14.25
C MET A 988 17.71 32.16 15.57
N LYS A 989 18.98 31.73 15.54
CA LYS A 989 19.82 31.41 16.71
C LYS A 989 19.26 30.29 17.60
N ARG A 990 18.63 29.28 16.99
CA ARG A 990 18.01 28.11 17.63
C ARG A 990 18.80 26.83 17.32
N ASP A 991 20.12 26.85 17.56
CA ASP A 991 21.04 25.77 17.17
C ASP A 991 20.72 24.40 17.78
N ALA A 992 20.21 24.37 19.02
CA ALA A 992 19.84 23.13 19.69
C ALA A 992 18.70 22.39 18.97
N GLU A 993 17.75 23.13 18.40
CA GLU A 993 16.64 22.56 17.63
C GLU A 993 17.08 22.18 16.22
N ALA A 994 18.00 22.95 15.63
CA ALA A 994 18.59 22.63 14.33
C ALA A 994 19.34 21.28 14.34
N LYS A 995 19.94 20.91 15.49
CA LYS A 995 20.69 19.66 15.64
C LYS A 995 19.86 18.39 15.34
N ALA A 996 18.59 18.35 15.71
CA ALA A 996 17.75 17.18 15.46
C ALA A 996 17.58 16.91 13.95
N TRP A 997 17.50 17.98 13.14
CA TRP A 997 17.40 17.89 11.69
C TRP A 997 18.73 17.52 11.04
N ASP A 998 19.84 18.03 11.57
CA ASP A 998 21.17 17.59 11.16
C ASP A 998 21.37 16.09 11.38
N ASP A 999 20.99 15.57 12.55
CA ASP A 999 21.15 14.15 12.89
C ASP A 999 20.34 13.27 11.91
N ARG A 1000 19.12 13.71 11.54
CA ARG A 1000 18.28 13.03 10.55
C ARG A 1000 18.87 13.05 9.14
N LEU A 1001 19.51 14.16 8.74
CA LEU A 1001 20.22 14.26 7.46
C LEU A 1001 21.42 13.30 7.37
N GLN A 1002 22.02 12.91 8.50
CA GLN A 1002 23.16 11.98 8.54
C GLN A 1002 22.74 10.50 8.51
N GLU A 1003 21.44 10.16 8.56
CA GLU A 1003 21.00 8.76 8.49
C GLU A 1003 21.26 8.12 7.12
N LYS A 1004 21.07 8.90 6.04
CA LYS A 1004 21.27 8.49 4.65
C LYS A 1004 21.87 9.62 3.80
N PRO A 1005 23.09 10.08 4.10
CA PRO A 1005 23.67 11.27 3.49
C PRO A 1005 23.86 11.16 1.97
N GLU A 1006 23.99 9.94 1.45
CA GLU A 1006 24.12 9.64 0.02
C GLU A 1006 22.85 9.90 -0.80
N GLU A 1007 21.68 9.93 -0.16
CA GLU A 1007 20.39 10.13 -0.84
C GLU A 1007 20.21 11.57 -1.32
N ASN A 1008 20.76 12.56 -0.61
CA ASN A 1008 20.78 13.96 -1.03
C ASN A 1008 21.96 14.71 -0.41
N VAL A 1009 23.13 14.52 -1.02
CA VAL A 1009 24.37 15.12 -0.50
C VAL A 1009 24.32 16.65 -0.51
N SER A 1010 23.67 17.28 -1.50
CA SER A 1010 23.54 18.74 -1.56
C SER A 1010 22.78 19.32 -0.38
N ALA A 1011 21.69 18.68 0.06
CA ALA A 1011 20.98 19.09 1.27
C ALA A 1011 21.87 18.97 2.52
N VAL A 1012 22.66 17.89 2.62
CA VAL A 1012 23.60 17.69 3.72
C VAL A 1012 24.70 18.76 3.71
N THR A 1013 25.28 19.05 2.55
CA THR A 1013 26.31 20.09 2.40
C THR A 1013 25.73 21.48 2.71
N MET A 1014 24.49 21.79 2.31
CA MET A 1014 23.83 23.06 2.64
C MET A 1014 23.67 23.21 4.16
N ALA A 1015 23.18 22.16 4.84
CA ALA A 1015 23.05 22.17 6.29
C ALA A 1015 24.41 22.37 6.99
N ALA A 1016 25.48 21.74 6.46
CA ALA A 1016 26.86 21.93 6.91
C ALA A 1016 27.36 23.37 6.69
N ALA A 1017 27.01 23.99 5.56
CA ALA A 1017 27.35 25.39 5.26
C ALA A 1017 26.63 26.35 6.23
N CYS A 1018 25.35 26.10 6.54
CA CYS A 1018 24.58 26.90 7.50
C CYS A 1018 25.17 26.88 8.92
N ARG A 1019 25.89 25.83 9.29
CA ARG A 1019 26.61 25.70 10.57
C ARG A 1019 28.11 26.08 10.51
N ASP A 1020 28.59 26.62 9.38
CA ASP A 1020 30.01 26.95 9.12
C ASP A 1020 30.97 25.77 9.35
N ASP A 1021 30.52 24.54 9.06
CA ASP A 1021 31.31 23.31 9.24
C ASP A 1021 32.11 22.97 8.00
N ARG A 1022 33.24 23.69 7.84
CA ARG A 1022 34.13 23.58 6.70
C ARG A 1022 34.78 22.21 6.58
N ILE A 1023 35.06 21.55 7.70
CA ILE A 1023 35.73 20.24 7.73
C ILE A 1023 34.82 19.18 7.11
N ALA A 1024 33.52 19.19 7.46
CA ALA A 1024 32.57 18.26 6.86
C ALA A 1024 32.43 18.50 5.35
N ILE A 1025 32.36 19.76 4.92
CA ILE A 1025 32.27 20.13 3.49
C ILE A 1025 33.52 19.66 2.73
N GLU A 1026 34.72 19.93 3.25
CA GLU A 1026 35.98 19.48 2.65
C GLU A 1026 36.02 17.95 2.49
N ALA A 1027 35.60 17.20 3.51
CA ALA A 1027 35.54 15.74 3.45
C ALA A 1027 34.57 15.25 2.36
N GLN A 1028 33.40 15.89 2.24
CA GLN A 1028 32.42 15.57 1.19
C GLN A 1028 32.96 15.88 -0.21
N LEU A 1029 33.60 17.04 -0.40
CA LEU A 1029 34.21 17.42 -1.69
C LEU A 1029 35.29 16.40 -2.11
N LEU A 1030 36.19 16.03 -1.19
CA LEU A 1030 37.26 15.06 -1.45
C LEU A 1030 36.71 13.68 -1.80
N SER A 1031 35.72 13.20 -1.05
CA SER A 1031 35.08 11.90 -1.27
C SER A 1031 34.37 11.83 -2.63
N ARG A 1032 33.54 12.83 -2.95
CA ARG A 1032 32.80 12.89 -4.22
C ARG A 1032 33.73 13.02 -5.44
N MET A 1033 34.85 13.74 -5.33
CA MET A 1033 35.81 13.83 -6.44
C MET A 1033 36.49 12.49 -6.71
N ALA A 1034 36.72 11.67 -5.67
CA ALA A 1034 37.30 10.35 -5.82
C ALA A 1034 36.32 9.34 -6.46
N ASP A 1035 35.01 9.51 -6.28
CA ASP A 1035 33.95 8.65 -6.81
C ASP A 1035 33.57 9.03 -8.26
N PRO A 1036 33.83 8.17 -9.28
CA PRO A 1036 33.51 8.46 -10.67
C PRO A 1036 32.04 8.82 -10.96
N ASP A 1037 31.10 8.25 -10.20
CA ASP A 1037 29.66 8.42 -10.42
C ASP A 1037 29.18 9.77 -9.87
N LYS A 1038 29.87 10.29 -8.85
CA LYS A 1038 29.55 11.57 -8.19
C LYS A 1038 30.44 12.72 -8.65
N ARG A 1039 31.50 12.41 -9.40
CA ARG A 1039 32.55 13.36 -9.81
C ARG A 1039 32.04 14.51 -10.66
N ASP A 1040 31.16 14.23 -11.62
CA ASP A 1040 30.66 15.25 -12.56
C ASP A 1040 29.97 16.40 -11.82
N ASP A 1041 29.11 16.04 -10.86
CA ASP A 1041 28.33 16.97 -10.05
C ASP A 1041 29.20 17.82 -9.12
N VAL A 1042 30.14 17.20 -8.38
CA VAL A 1042 31.04 17.96 -7.48
C VAL A 1042 32.01 18.86 -8.24
N LEU A 1043 32.47 18.44 -9.42
CA LEU A 1043 33.39 19.23 -10.24
C LEU A 1043 32.71 20.50 -10.77
N GLY A 1044 31.41 20.45 -11.08
CA GLY A 1044 30.61 21.64 -11.42
C GLY A 1044 30.70 22.75 -10.37
N GLY A 1045 30.90 22.41 -9.09
CA GLY A 1045 31.10 23.37 -8.00
C GLY A 1045 32.41 24.18 -8.05
N PHE A 1046 33.33 23.86 -8.95
CA PHE A 1046 34.61 24.57 -9.13
C PHE A 1046 34.63 25.55 -10.32
N VAL A 1047 33.49 25.72 -10.98
CA VAL A 1047 33.27 26.77 -11.99
C VAL A 1047 33.26 28.15 -11.30
N ARG A 1048 33.95 29.12 -11.89
CA ARG A 1048 34.01 30.51 -11.40
C ARG A 1048 33.10 31.39 -12.24
N PHE A 1049 32.23 32.15 -11.59
CA PHE A 1049 31.18 32.91 -12.26
C PHE A 1049 31.54 34.39 -12.33
N GLU A 1050 31.36 35.02 -13.50
CA GLU A 1050 31.53 36.47 -13.71
C GLU A 1050 30.20 37.22 -13.83
N GLY A 1051 29.07 36.51 -13.91
CA GLY A 1051 27.75 37.09 -14.11
C GLY A 1051 27.35 38.03 -12.96
N SER A 1052 26.61 39.08 -13.30
CA SER A 1052 26.04 39.99 -12.30
C SER A 1052 24.88 39.30 -11.58
N GLU A 1053 25.12 38.94 -10.32
CA GLU A 1053 24.09 38.44 -9.41
C GLU A 1053 23.86 39.42 -8.26
N LYS A 1054 22.63 39.43 -7.74
CA LYS A 1054 22.26 40.15 -6.51
C LYS A 1054 21.93 39.12 -5.42
N PRO A 1055 22.93 38.42 -4.85
CA PRO A 1055 22.67 37.41 -3.82
C PRO A 1055 22.13 38.04 -2.55
N SER A 1056 21.36 37.27 -1.79
CA SER A 1056 20.94 37.70 -0.46
C SER A 1056 22.12 37.70 0.53
N PRO A 1057 21.97 38.35 1.70
CA PRO A 1057 22.94 38.20 2.79
C PRO A 1057 23.16 36.75 3.24
N PHE A 1058 22.10 35.93 3.19
CA PHE A 1058 22.16 34.51 3.54
C PHE A 1058 23.00 33.72 2.52
N ASP A 1059 22.76 33.94 1.22
CA ASP A 1059 23.53 33.29 0.15
C ASP A 1059 25.00 33.69 0.20
N LEU A 1060 25.30 34.97 0.47
CA LEU A 1060 26.67 35.45 0.64
C LEU A 1060 27.38 34.75 1.80
N LYS A 1061 26.66 34.44 2.89
CA LYS A 1061 27.21 33.69 4.03
C LYS A 1061 27.54 32.25 3.61
N LEU A 1062 26.59 31.53 3.02
CA LEU A 1062 26.80 30.14 2.61
C LEU A 1062 27.90 30.00 1.54
N ARG A 1063 27.90 30.89 0.54
CA ARG A 1063 28.94 30.95 -0.49
C ARG A 1063 30.32 31.17 0.09
N ARG A 1064 30.47 32.03 1.10
CA ARG A 1064 31.76 32.24 1.78
C ARG A 1064 32.28 30.95 2.42
N VAL A 1065 31.41 30.18 3.07
CA VAL A 1065 31.78 28.90 3.69
C VAL A 1065 32.23 27.90 2.62
N MET A 1066 31.42 27.76 1.56
CA MET A 1066 31.73 26.86 0.43
C MET A 1066 33.02 27.26 -0.30
N ASP A 1067 33.23 28.54 -0.59
CA ASP A 1067 34.42 29.02 -1.28
C ASP A 1067 35.68 28.87 -0.43
N THR A 1068 35.56 28.99 0.90
CA THR A 1068 36.66 28.70 1.84
C THR A 1068 37.03 27.21 1.79
N ALA A 1069 36.05 26.31 1.89
CA ALA A 1069 36.27 24.87 1.81
C ALA A 1069 36.84 24.45 0.44
N ARG A 1070 36.32 25.01 -0.66
CA ARG A 1070 36.86 24.77 -2.01
C ARG A 1070 38.30 25.24 -2.16
N SER A 1071 38.69 26.31 -1.48
CA SER A 1071 40.04 26.89 -1.53
C SER A 1071 41.04 26.15 -0.63
N ALA A 1072 40.61 25.17 0.16
CA ALA A 1072 41.49 24.36 1.00
C ALA A 1072 42.59 23.70 0.14
N PRO A 1073 43.87 23.71 0.57
CA PRO A 1073 44.98 23.16 -0.23
C PRO A 1073 44.77 21.71 -0.66
N THR A 1074 44.22 20.87 0.22
CA THR A 1074 43.90 19.45 -0.04
C THR A 1074 42.82 19.29 -1.12
N VAL A 1075 41.78 20.14 -1.09
CA VAL A 1075 40.71 20.15 -2.09
C VAL A 1075 41.24 20.62 -3.45
N GLN A 1076 42.08 21.67 -3.47
CA GLN A 1076 42.71 22.16 -4.70
C GLN A 1076 43.71 21.17 -5.31
N GLU A 1077 44.43 20.40 -4.49
CA GLU A 1077 45.28 19.31 -4.95
C GLU A 1077 44.46 18.19 -5.58
N LYS A 1078 43.36 17.78 -4.93
CA LYS A 1078 42.44 16.77 -5.46
C LYS A 1078 41.76 17.25 -6.75
N LEU A 1079 41.40 18.53 -6.85
CA LEU A 1079 40.87 19.11 -8.08
C LEU A 1079 41.84 18.92 -9.26
N LYS A 1080 43.14 19.20 -9.08
CA LYS A 1080 44.15 19.02 -10.15
C LYS A 1080 44.29 17.56 -10.62
N GLU A 1081 43.98 16.61 -9.75
CA GLU A 1081 44.00 15.18 -10.08
C GLU A 1081 42.89 14.84 -11.10
N TYR A 1082 41.67 15.35 -10.87
CA TYR A 1082 40.45 14.95 -11.59
C TYR A 1082 39.85 16.02 -12.52
N GLY A 1083 40.32 17.25 -12.51
CA GLY A 1083 39.72 18.34 -13.27
C GLY A 1083 40.51 19.65 -13.21
N ARG A 1084 39.82 20.76 -13.51
CA ARG A 1084 40.37 22.12 -13.48
C ARG A 1084 39.27 23.15 -13.23
N SER A 1085 39.59 24.30 -12.64
CA SER A 1085 38.65 25.43 -12.63
C SER A 1085 38.55 26.06 -14.01
N VAL A 1086 37.32 26.39 -14.41
CA VAL A 1086 37.03 27.20 -15.61
C VAL A 1086 36.19 28.40 -15.22
N THR A 1087 36.34 29.48 -15.99
CA THR A 1087 35.51 30.67 -15.83
C THR A 1087 34.25 30.54 -16.68
N PHE A 1088 33.12 30.99 -16.15
CA PHE A 1088 31.81 31.03 -16.80
C PHE A 1088 31.26 32.45 -16.67
N ALA A 1089 30.99 33.10 -17.80
CA ALA A 1089 30.60 34.50 -17.88
C ALA A 1089 29.16 34.75 -17.40
N GLY A 1090 28.37 33.68 -17.26
CA GLY A 1090 27.00 33.72 -16.76
C GLY A 1090 26.91 33.64 -15.23
N THR A 1091 25.71 33.37 -14.75
CA THR A 1091 25.36 33.22 -13.33
C THR A 1091 25.47 31.76 -12.87
N ARG A 1092 25.40 31.57 -11.56
CA ARG A 1092 25.31 30.32 -10.82
C ARG A 1092 23.93 29.67 -10.92
N ALA A 1093 22.98 30.26 -11.64
CA ALA A 1093 21.67 29.64 -11.84
C ALA A 1093 21.85 28.22 -12.41
N TYR A 1094 21.24 27.22 -11.76
CA TYR A 1094 21.33 25.78 -12.08
C TYR A 1094 22.68 25.11 -11.88
N TRP A 1095 23.62 25.79 -11.21
CA TRP A 1095 24.83 25.16 -10.72
C TRP A 1095 24.62 24.79 -9.26
N GLY A 1096 24.90 23.54 -8.89
CA GLY A 1096 24.82 23.09 -7.51
C GLY A 1096 25.76 23.90 -6.63
N GLU A 1097 25.23 24.64 -5.66
CA GLU A 1097 26.05 25.38 -4.71
C GLU A 1097 26.65 24.47 -3.62
N TYR A 1098 26.12 23.25 -3.46
CA TYR A 1098 26.29 22.34 -2.31
C TYR A 1098 26.48 20.87 -2.73
#